data_AF-A0A7C4P6F1-F1
#
_entry.id   AF-A0A7C4P6F1-F1
#
_cell.length_a   1.000
_cell.length_b   1.000
_cell.length_c   1.000
_cell.angle_alpha   90.00
_cell.angle_beta   90.00
_cell.angle_gamma   90.00
#
_symmetry.space_group_name_H-M   'P 1'
#
loop_
_entity.id
_entity.type
_entity.pdbx_description
1 polymer ?
#
loop_
_entity_poly.entity_id
_entity_poly.type
_entity_poly.pdbx_seq_one_letter_code
_entity_poly.pdbx_strand_id
1 'polypeptide(L)'
;MKNLLMFFGGQRAKILTAYSARITKFIYNILMHVILTHEQADFDALASLFGAYLLDEKALPVLPRRMNRNLRAFLTLYGAEFPFVDPRDLPQKSIKRVLLVDTQSLVTLKGMGDWTEVRVIDHHPRRAGLPDTWQFTYAPTGATTTVLVEAMQAHNGHLSMIQATLLLLGIYEDTGALTYSSTTSRDVRAAAYLLELGASLQIAVDFLNPPLSPDQRRVYESLVSSAQTYEIAGRRIVIAGADATGLSEEISTLAHKLRDLLDPDALFVLVRTDDGVRMVARSTTDQIDVAAVAAQFGGGGHDRAAAALIRPDKEPPDSLLFEIRDRLLEILPRFVRPLVTVAQIMSNKPRLLDPETPAQEVARLMQRYGYEGFPVVKDGRVLGLLTRRAVDRALAHKLNLTAASLMDAGSVTVRPEDSLETLQARMTDSGWGQIPVVDESGAVIGIVTRTDLLKTLLPGKKRPERRSLTSKLENALPPERLALVRLVAAEAEAQGLAVYVVGGFVRDLLLGRPSLDFDIVVEGDAILLARALSAKHGGRFTSHTRFGTAKWFLPPGLIVSQTSSLPTFVDLISARQEYYEHPTALPTVERGSIKLDLHRRDFTINTLALRLDGRHFGELYDYWGGLADLERGLVRVLHSLSFVDDPTRMIRAVRFEQRFGFQIEARTLQLMDEARPLLDRLTSERIRHEFDLILDEPNAPAMLSRLADLHLLAAIRPNLPWNETICSRLEEHLSDSVPNEWLGSGWTLGGLPSRRALGYLLWLFDQPLAVLNRIINRLRLTAPLARALRLASALWADLPSLVGTPPSVWTGRLDGLPLPAVYAVYCAAEGDARANLEQYALIWRHVQPRTDGHVLQSLGVPPGPAYQNLLRRLLYARLDGEVTNDEEEEALLKRLLSELSG
;
A
#
# COMPACT_ATOMS: atom_id res chain seq x y z
N MET A 1 -26.14 -66.64 13.43
CA MET A 1 -25.64 -67.53 14.51
C MET A 1 -25.21 -66.67 15.69
N LYS A 2 -26.20 -66.28 16.51
CA LYS A 2 -26.00 -65.99 17.92
C LYS A 2 -25.90 -67.34 18.65
N ASN A 3 -25.14 -67.37 19.74
CA ASN A 3 -24.95 -68.47 20.70
C ASN A 3 -23.79 -69.42 20.42
N LEU A 4 -22.59 -68.97 20.78
CA LEU A 4 -21.78 -69.76 21.71
C LEU A 4 -21.08 -68.80 22.69
N LEU A 5 -21.20 -69.15 23.97
CA LEU A 5 -20.89 -68.44 25.21
C LEU A 5 -19.50 -67.76 25.22
N MET A 6 -19.37 -66.53 25.70
CA MET A 6 -19.24 -66.18 27.14
C MET A 6 -18.22 -67.04 27.90
N PHE A 7 -17.00 -66.51 28.06
CA PHE A 7 -16.14 -66.47 29.27
C PHE A 7 -14.67 -66.48 28.85
N PHE A 8 -13.85 -65.71 29.57
CA PHE A 8 -12.46 -65.29 29.27
C PHE A 8 -12.33 -64.07 28.35
N GLY A 9 -12.82 -62.93 28.87
CA GLY A 9 -12.24 -61.63 28.54
C GLY A 9 -10.82 -61.53 29.12
N GLY A 10 -9.91 -60.97 28.33
CA GLY A 10 -8.57 -60.62 28.82
C GLY A 10 -7.38 -61.24 28.09
N GLN A 11 -7.47 -61.64 26.81
CA GLN A 11 -6.25 -61.89 26.02
C GLN A 11 -6.42 -61.87 24.48
N ARG A 12 -7.36 -61.07 23.94
CA ARG A 12 -7.53 -60.87 22.48
C ARG A 12 -7.37 -59.43 21.99
N ALA A 13 -6.73 -58.56 22.77
CA ALA A 13 -6.45 -57.18 22.35
C ALA A 13 -5.06 -56.96 21.69
N LYS A 14 -4.18 -57.98 21.66
CA LYS A 14 -2.84 -57.87 21.04
C LYS A 14 -2.64 -58.66 19.73
N ILE A 15 -3.55 -59.57 19.37
CA ILE A 15 -3.45 -60.36 18.13
C ILE A 15 -4.25 -59.73 16.96
N LEU A 16 -5.30 -58.95 17.26
CA LEU A 16 -6.09 -58.25 16.23
C LEU A 16 -5.43 -56.96 15.69
N THR A 17 -4.55 -56.33 16.45
CA THR A 17 -3.80 -55.13 16.02
C THR A 17 -2.66 -55.47 15.06
N ALA A 18 -2.03 -56.64 15.21
CA ALA A 18 -0.97 -57.10 14.31
C ALA A 18 -1.50 -57.62 12.96
N TYR A 19 -2.72 -58.20 12.93
CA TYR A 19 -3.37 -58.65 11.70
C TYR A 19 -3.98 -57.50 10.88
N SER A 20 -4.54 -56.48 11.55
CA SER A 20 -5.03 -55.25 10.89
C SER A 20 -3.91 -54.46 10.19
N ALA A 21 -2.75 -54.34 10.84
CA ALA A 21 -1.59 -53.67 10.25
C ALA A 21 -1.01 -54.42 9.04
N ARG A 22 -1.02 -55.76 9.04
CA ARG A 22 -0.58 -56.58 7.90
C ARG A 22 -1.55 -56.56 6.72
N ILE A 23 -2.86 -56.56 6.97
CA ILE A 23 -3.88 -56.47 5.91
C ILE A 23 -3.94 -55.06 5.31
N THR A 24 -3.81 -54.01 6.14
CA THR A 24 -3.73 -52.62 5.65
C THR A 24 -2.47 -52.39 4.81
N LYS A 25 -1.33 -53.00 5.21
CA LYS A 25 -0.08 -52.96 4.45
C LYS A 25 -0.11 -53.83 3.17
N PHE A 26 -0.98 -54.85 3.11
CA PHE A 26 -1.21 -55.66 1.91
C PHE A 26 -2.17 -54.98 0.93
N ILE A 27 -3.22 -54.29 1.42
CA ILE A 27 -4.18 -53.52 0.61
C ILE A 27 -3.52 -52.26 0.01
N TYR A 28 -2.59 -51.61 0.72
CA TYR A 28 -1.81 -50.50 0.16
C TYR A 28 -0.93 -50.89 -1.04
N ASN A 29 -0.66 -52.19 -1.25
CA ASN A 29 0.12 -52.70 -2.37
C ASN A 29 -0.72 -53.05 -3.62
N ILE A 30 -2.04 -52.82 -3.59
CA ILE A 30 -2.98 -53.23 -4.64
C ILE A 30 -3.44 -52.06 -5.52
N LEU A 31 -3.27 -50.80 -5.08
CA LEU A 31 -3.82 -49.62 -5.74
C LEU A 31 -2.74 -48.78 -6.42
N MET A 32 -2.96 -48.46 -7.70
CA MET A 32 -2.01 -47.76 -8.56
C MET A 32 -2.27 -46.24 -8.57
N HIS A 33 -1.20 -45.45 -8.59
CA HIS A 33 -1.24 -44.01 -8.85
C HIS A 33 -0.61 -43.76 -10.22
N VAL A 34 -1.25 -42.94 -11.06
CA VAL A 34 -0.76 -42.63 -12.40
C VAL A 34 -0.68 -41.13 -12.62
N ILE A 35 0.30 -40.70 -13.41
CA ILE A 35 0.46 -39.33 -13.88
C ILE A 35 0.17 -39.34 -15.39
N LEU A 36 -0.66 -38.40 -15.84
CA LEU A 36 -1.09 -38.28 -17.24
C LEU A 36 -0.97 -36.83 -17.71
N THR A 37 -0.77 -36.66 -19.01
CA THR A 37 -0.79 -35.36 -19.71
C THR A 37 -1.69 -35.45 -20.95
N HIS A 38 -1.78 -34.38 -21.75
CA HIS A 38 -2.59 -34.37 -22.97
C HIS A 38 -2.03 -35.26 -24.09
N GLU A 39 -2.90 -35.72 -24.99
CA GLU A 39 -2.54 -36.60 -26.12
C GLU A 39 -1.81 -35.88 -27.27
N GLN A 40 -1.58 -34.57 -27.17
CA GLN A 40 -0.78 -33.81 -28.14
C GLN A 40 0.50 -33.29 -27.47
N ALA A 41 1.12 -34.12 -26.63
CA ALA A 41 2.19 -33.68 -25.76
C ALA A 41 3.35 -33.01 -26.50
N ASP A 42 3.73 -31.85 -25.97
CA ASP A 42 4.94 -31.11 -26.27
C ASP A 42 5.95 -31.28 -25.12
N PHE A 43 7.00 -30.46 -25.11
CA PHE A 43 8.05 -30.60 -24.10
C PHE A 43 7.58 -30.18 -22.71
N ASP A 44 6.64 -29.24 -22.55
CA ASP A 44 6.11 -28.88 -21.22
C ASP A 44 5.31 -30.04 -20.64
N ALA A 45 4.48 -30.68 -21.46
CA ALA A 45 3.71 -31.86 -21.08
C ALA A 45 4.61 -33.04 -20.63
N LEU A 46 5.63 -33.37 -21.41
CA LEU A 46 6.55 -34.48 -21.09
C LEU A 46 7.46 -34.15 -19.89
N ALA A 47 7.96 -32.91 -19.81
CA ALA A 47 8.76 -32.46 -18.69
C ALA A 47 7.94 -32.41 -17.41
N SER A 48 6.69 -31.97 -17.48
CA SER A 48 5.77 -31.96 -16.35
C SER A 48 5.42 -33.38 -15.88
N LEU A 49 5.29 -34.33 -16.80
CA LEU A 49 5.11 -35.75 -16.47
C LEU A 49 6.29 -36.27 -15.63
N PHE A 50 7.51 -35.93 -16.02
CA PHE A 50 8.73 -36.30 -15.31
C PHE A 50 8.90 -35.54 -13.98
N GLY A 51 8.67 -34.23 -13.96
CA GLY A 51 8.75 -33.41 -12.75
C GLY A 51 7.77 -33.86 -11.67
N ALA A 52 6.56 -34.25 -12.06
CA ALA A 52 5.59 -34.81 -11.13
C ALA A 52 6.00 -36.19 -10.59
N TYR A 53 6.65 -37.03 -11.40
CA TYR A 53 7.22 -38.29 -10.93
C TYR A 53 8.30 -38.06 -9.86
N LEU A 54 9.16 -37.06 -10.04
CA LEU A 54 10.20 -36.74 -9.05
C LEU A 54 9.63 -36.26 -7.71
N LEU A 55 8.40 -35.76 -7.67
CA LEU A 55 7.70 -35.40 -6.43
C LEU A 55 6.95 -36.58 -5.78
N ASP A 56 6.57 -37.60 -6.56
CA ASP A 56 5.94 -38.83 -6.08
C ASP A 56 6.46 -40.04 -6.88
N GLU A 57 7.63 -40.55 -6.51
CA GLU A 57 8.30 -41.68 -7.20
C GLU A 57 7.49 -42.99 -7.18
N LYS A 58 6.39 -43.04 -6.41
CA LYS A 58 5.47 -44.19 -6.37
C LYS A 58 4.40 -44.14 -7.46
N ALA A 59 4.21 -42.98 -8.09
CA ALA A 59 3.29 -42.82 -9.20
C ALA A 59 3.94 -43.24 -10.52
N LEU A 60 3.15 -43.79 -11.44
CA LEU A 60 3.63 -44.21 -12.76
C LEU A 60 3.41 -43.09 -13.79
N PRO A 61 4.48 -42.52 -14.38
CA PRO A 61 4.35 -41.52 -15.43
C PRO A 61 4.09 -42.20 -16.77
N VAL A 62 2.87 -42.07 -17.28
CA VAL A 62 2.42 -42.79 -18.48
C VAL A 62 2.59 -41.93 -19.71
N LEU A 63 3.25 -42.46 -20.75
CA LEU A 63 3.41 -41.75 -22.02
C LEU A 63 2.07 -41.57 -22.75
N PRO A 64 1.84 -40.42 -23.40
CA PRO A 64 0.68 -40.23 -24.26
C PRO A 64 0.82 -41.07 -25.54
N ARG A 65 -0.31 -41.42 -26.17
CA ARG A 65 -0.31 -42.29 -27.36
C ARG A 65 0.16 -41.56 -28.60
N ARG A 66 -0.07 -40.26 -28.66
CA ARG A 66 0.38 -39.38 -29.72
C ARG A 66 1.35 -38.36 -29.13
N MET A 67 2.48 -38.18 -29.81
CA MET A 67 3.54 -37.24 -29.43
C MET A 67 4.03 -36.54 -30.69
N ASN A 68 4.41 -35.28 -30.55
CA ASN A 68 5.04 -34.55 -31.64
C ASN A 68 6.35 -35.26 -32.09
N ARG A 69 6.82 -34.95 -33.30
CA ARG A 69 8.00 -35.61 -33.88
C ARG A 69 9.26 -35.39 -33.03
N ASN A 70 9.40 -34.23 -32.42
CA ASN A 70 10.58 -33.84 -31.65
C ASN A 70 10.69 -34.61 -30.35
N LEU A 71 9.58 -34.76 -29.61
CA LEU A 71 9.49 -35.61 -28.42
C LEU A 71 9.85 -37.05 -28.75
N ARG A 72 9.32 -37.59 -29.84
CA ARG A 72 9.65 -38.96 -30.28
C ARG A 72 11.14 -39.10 -30.57
N ALA A 73 11.74 -38.13 -31.25
CA ALA A 73 13.19 -38.12 -31.49
C ALA A 73 13.98 -38.02 -30.17
N PHE A 74 13.59 -37.13 -29.26
CA PHE A 74 14.23 -36.98 -27.95
C PHE A 74 14.15 -38.26 -27.12
N LEU A 75 12.96 -38.86 -27.00
CA LEU A 75 12.76 -40.13 -26.29
C LEU A 75 13.47 -41.31 -26.96
N THR A 76 13.66 -41.29 -28.27
CA THR A 76 14.45 -42.33 -28.96
C THR A 76 15.92 -42.27 -28.57
N LEU A 77 16.48 -41.06 -28.40
CA LEU A 77 17.89 -40.87 -28.06
C LEU A 77 18.14 -40.97 -26.54
N TYR A 78 17.23 -40.46 -25.73
CA TYR A 78 17.43 -40.23 -24.29
C TYR A 78 16.39 -40.91 -23.40
N GLY A 79 15.39 -41.59 -23.95
CA GLY A 79 14.26 -42.15 -23.19
C GLY A 79 14.66 -43.14 -22.09
N ALA A 80 15.81 -43.80 -22.22
CA ALA A 80 16.33 -44.73 -21.20
C ALA A 80 16.69 -44.05 -19.86
N GLU A 81 16.89 -42.72 -19.85
CA GLU A 81 17.18 -41.93 -18.65
C GLU A 81 15.92 -41.59 -17.83
N PHE A 82 14.74 -41.96 -18.33
CA PHE A 82 13.45 -41.57 -17.77
C PHE A 82 12.59 -42.77 -17.38
N PRO A 83 11.81 -42.69 -16.29
CA PRO A 83 11.00 -43.78 -15.75
C PRO A 83 9.63 -43.90 -16.44
N PHE A 84 9.55 -43.50 -17.70
CA PHE A 84 8.29 -43.45 -18.44
C PHE A 84 7.77 -44.85 -18.77
N VAL A 85 6.44 -45.02 -18.68
CA VAL A 85 5.76 -46.29 -18.95
C VAL A 85 4.86 -46.14 -20.17
N ASP A 86 4.98 -47.06 -21.14
CA ASP A 86 4.05 -47.13 -22.26
C ASP A 86 2.67 -47.57 -21.74
N PRO A 87 1.56 -46.95 -22.18
CA PRO A 87 0.21 -47.34 -21.78
C PRO A 87 -0.10 -48.84 -21.92
N ARG A 88 0.56 -49.54 -22.85
CA ARG A 88 0.39 -50.99 -23.09
C ARG A 88 1.05 -51.86 -22.02
N ASP A 89 2.06 -51.33 -21.35
CA ASP A 89 2.86 -52.02 -20.33
C ASP A 89 2.34 -51.75 -18.91
N LEU A 90 1.23 -51.02 -18.78
CA LEU A 90 0.61 -50.73 -17.49
C LEU A 90 0.10 -52.01 -16.79
N PRO A 91 0.37 -52.20 -15.49
CA PRO A 91 -0.17 -53.32 -14.74
C PRO A 91 -1.70 -53.28 -14.71
N GLN A 92 -2.36 -54.43 -14.85
CA GLN A 92 -3.82 -54.54 -14.70
C GLN A 92 -4.23 -54.47 -13.22
N LYS A 93 -4.18 -53.27 -12.64
CA LYS A 93 -4.58 -52.96 -11.27
C LYS A 93 -5.57 -51.78 -11.25
N SER A 94 -6.37 -51.69 -10.19
CA SER A 94 -7.28 -50.53 -10.01
C SER A 94 -6.49 -49.26 -9.71
N ILE A 95 -6.89 -48.16 -10.34
CA ILE A 95 -6.27 -46.83 -10.21
C ILE A 95 -6.99 -46.07 -9.11
N LYS A 96 -6.26 -45.77 -8.03
CA LYS A 96 -6.80 -44.99 -6.90
C LYS A 96 -6.72 -43.50 -7.17
N ARG A 97 -5.65 -43.05 -7.81
CA ARG A 97 -5.39 -41.63 -8.04
C ARG A 97 -4.79 -41.38 -9.42
N VAL A 98 -5.26 -40.31 -10.05
CA VAL A 98 -4.74 -39.75 -11.30
C VAL A 98 -4.26 -38.32 -11.01
N LEU A 99 -3.02 -38.03 -11.38
CA LEU A 99 -2.51 -36.67 -11.44
C LEU A 99 -2.44 -36.24 -12.91
N LEU A 100 -3.21 -35.25 -13.28
CA LEU A 100 -3.15 -34.57 -14.57
C LEU A 100 -2.14 -33.43 -14.48
N VAL A 101 -1.19 -33.40 -15.41
CA VAL A 101 -0.21 -32.32 -15.55
C VAL A 101 -0.29 -31.71 -16.93
N ASP A 102 -0.27 -30.39 -16.99
CA ASP A 102 -0.35 -29.62 -18.23
C ASP A 102 -1.60 -29.94 -19.06
N THR A 103 -2.67 -30.36 -18.37
CA THR A 103 -3.95 -30.68 -18.99
C THR A 103 -5.06 -30.69 -17.96
N GLN A 104 -6.26 -30.30 -18.39
CA GLN A 104 -7.49 -30.45 -17.62
C GLN A 104 -8.41 -31.52 -18.22
N SER A 105 -7.94 -32.24 -19.24
CA SER A 105 -8.71 -33.28 -19.92
C SER A 105 -8.28 -34.66 -19.44
N LEU A 106 -9.21 -35.44 -18.90
CA LEU A 106 -8.95 -36.80 -18.43
C LEU A 106 -9.05 -37.81 -19.58
N VAL A 107 -7.97 -38.58 -19.78
CA VAL A 107 -7.99 -39.77 -20.65
C VAL A 107 -8.38 -40.99 -19.83
N THR A 108 -9.41 -41.72 -20.26
CA THR A 108 -9.88 -42.91 -19.56
C THR A 108 -8.92 -44.09 -19.76
N LEU A 109 -8.32 -44.58 -18.67
CA LEU A 109 -7.53 -45.81 -18.65
C LEU A 109 -8.29 -46.97 -18.01
N LYS A 110 -7.93 -48.20 -18.40
CA LYS A 110 -8.44 -49.42 -17.77
C LYS A 110 -8.04 -49.43 -16.29
N GLY A 111 -9.01 -49.61 -15.39
CA GLY A 111 -8.80 -49.60 -13.94
C GLY A 111 -9.24 -48.32 -13.22
N MET A 112 -9.68 -47.28 -13.97
CA MET A 112 -10.36 -46.11 -13.42
C MET A 112 -11.84 -46.40 -13.13
N GLY A 113 -12.39 -45.77 -12.09
CA GLY A 113 -13.82 -45.79 -11.78
C GLY A 113 -14.22 -44.54 -10.98
N ASP A 114 -15.47 -44.47 -10.51
CA ASP A 114 -15.99 -43.29 -9.78
C ASP A 114 -15.26 -43.00 -8.45
N TRP A 115 -14.52 -43.99 -7.94
CA TRP A 115 -13.69 -43.88 -6.73
C TRP A 115 -12.30 -43.30 -7.01
N THR A 116 -11.93 -43.06 -8.26
CA THR A 116 -10.59 -42.58 -8.64
C THR A 116 -10.46 -41.09 -8.33
N GLU A 117 -9.53 -40.74 -7.43
CA GLU A 117 -9.21 -39.35 -7.09
C GLU A 117 -8.47 -38.66 -8.25
N VAL A 118 -8.98 -37.53 -8.74
CA VAL A 118 -8.31 -36.75 -9.80
C VAL A 118 -7.73 -35.46 -9.21
N ARG A 119 -6.45 -35.23 -9.50
CA ARG A 119 -5.72 -33.99 -9.19
C ARG A 119 -5.22 -33.36 -10.48
N VAL A 120 -5.15 -32.04 -10.52
CA VAL A 120 -4.67 -31.29 -11.69
C VAL A 120 -3.62 -30.28 -11.25
N ILE A 121 -2.50 -30.24 -11.96
CA ILE A 121 -1.50 -29.17 -11.90
C ILE A 121 -1.39 -28.58 -13.31
N ASP A 122 -1.76 -27.32 -13.44
CA ASP A 122 -1.82 -26.63 -14.73
C ASP A 122 -1.55 -25.14 -14.50
N HIS A 123 -0.77 -24.53 -15.39
CA HIS A 123 -0.53 -23.09 -15.39
C HIS A 123 -1.69 -22.27 -15.98
N HIS A 124 -2.72 -22.93 -16.54
CA HIS A 124 -3.96 -22.31 -17.00
C HIS A 124 -5.05 -22.25 -15.91
N PRO A 125 -5.93 -21.22 -15.94
CA PRO A 125 -7.09 -21.18 -15.06
C PRO A 125 -8.01 -22.39 -15.22
N ARG A 126 -8.70 -22.77 -14.15
CA ARG A 126 -9.66 -23.89 -14.15
C ARG A 126 -10.78 -23.63 -15.17
N ARG A 127 -10.98 -24.58 -16.10
CA ARG A 127 -12.04 -24.55 -17.13
C ARG A 127 -13.42 -24.72 -16.49
N ALA A 128 -14.40 -24.00 -17.03
CA ALA A 128 -15.79 -24.14 -16.62
C ALA A 128 -16.33 -25.56 -16.93
N GLY A 129 -17.07 -26.15 -15.98
CA GLY A 129 -17.70 -27.47 -16.13
C GLY A 129 -16.88 -28.67 -15.61
N LEU A 130 -15.72 -28.44 -15.00
CA LEU A 130 -14.95 -29.52 -14.36
C LEU A 130 -15.54 -29.92 -12.99
N PRO A 131 -15.57 -31.21 -12.63
CA PRO A 131 -16.17 -31.68 -11.38
C PRO A 131 -15.54 -31.04 -10.13
N ASP A 132 -16.36 -30.58 -9.18
CA ASP A 132 -15.88 -29.96 -7.93
C ASP A 132 -15.07 -30.92 -7.04
N THR A 133 -15.21 -32.23 -7.27
CA THR A 133 -14.44 -33.28 -6.59
C THR A 133 -12.96 -33.31 -7.00
N TRP A 134 -12.58 -32.64 -8.09
CA TRP A 134 -11.20 -32.60 -8.56
C TRP A 134 -10.39 -31.55 -7.80
N GLN A 135 -9.23 -31.95 -7.29
CA GLN A 135 -8.29 -31.04 -6.65
C GLN A 135 -7.48 -30.31 -7.72
N PHE A 136 -7.48 -28.99 -7.69
CA PHE A 136 -6.85 -28.16 -8.71
C PHE A 136 -5.78 -27.27 -8.11
N THR A 137 -4.56 -27.35 -8.67
CA THR A 137 -3.44 -26.48 -8.32
C THR A 137 -3.17 -25.57 -9.51
N TYR A 138 -3.48 -24.28 -9.34
CA TYR A 138 -3.19 -23.23 -10.32
C TYR A 138 -1.96 -22.44 -9.90
N ALA A 139 -1.06 -22.18 -10.84
CA ALA A 139 0.00 -21.18 -10.68
C ALA A 139 0.12 -20.32 -11.94
N PRO A 140 0.11 -18.99 -11.84
CA PRO A 140 0.29 -18.12 -13.00
C PRO A 140 1.78 -18.07 -13.40
N THR A 141 2.27 -19.12 -14.07
CA THR A 141 3.64 -19.24 -14.60
C THR A 141 3.61 -19.42 -16.11
N GLY A 142 4.74 -19.19 -16.77
CA GLY A 142 4.87 -19.36 -18.21
C GLY A 142 4.71 -20.81 -18.65
N ALA A 143 5.13 -21.77 -17.82
CA ALA A 143 5.01 -23.21 -18.07
C ALA A 143 4.53 -23.97 -16.82
N THR A 144 3.90 -25.12 -16.99
CA THR A 144 3.55 -26.06 -15.90
C THR A 144 4.82 -26.65 -15.27
N THR A 145 5.86 -26.93 -16.08
CA THR A 145 7.16 -27.43 -15.61
C THR A 145 7.80 -26.52 -14.57
N THR A 146 7.64 -25.19 -14.69
CA THR A 146 8.16 -24.22 -13.70
C THR A 146 7.64 -24.50 -12.29
N VAL A 147 6.35 -24.83 -12.16
CA VAL A 147 5.70 -25.12 -10.87
C VAL A 147 6.32 -26.36 -10.22
N LEU A 148 6.61 -27.38 -11.03
CA LEU A 148 7.18 -28.65 -10.57
C LEU A 148 8.64 -28.49 -10.19
N VAL A 149 9.43 -27.74 -10.96
CA VAL A 149 10.84 -27.43 -10.65
C VAL A 149 10.96 -26.67 -9.33
N GLU A 150 10.10 -25.67 -9.08
CA GLU A 150 10.08 -24.96 -7.79
C GLU A 150 9.73 -25.88 -6.62
N ALA A 151 8.76 -26.79 -6.79
CA ALA A 151 8.42 -27.77 -5.77
C ALA A 151 9.60 -28.73 -5.49
N MET A 152 10.38 -29.07 -6.51
CA MET A 152 11.59 -29.89 -6.40
C MET A 152 12.76 -29.17 -5.73
N GLN A 153 12.95 -27.87 -6.00
CA GLN A 153 13.99 -27.05 -5.33
C GLN A 153 13.84 -27.10 -3.80
N ALA A 154 12.61 -27.14 -3.30
CA ALA A 154 12.35 -27.27 -1.87
C ALA A 154 12.76 -28.64 -1.27
N HIS A 155 13.03 -29.65 -2.10
CA HIS A 155 13.25 -31.04 -1.68
C HIS A 155 14.64 -31.62 -2.06
N ASN A 156 15.59 -30.79 -2.52
CA ASN A 156 17.02 -31.15 -2.71
C ASN A 156 17.28 -32.49 -3.46
N GLY A 157 16.68 -32.66 -4.64
CA GLY A 157 16.93 -33.80 -5.53
C GLY A 157 18.18 -33.63 -6.42
N HIS A 158 18.93 -34.70 -6.68
CA HIS A 158 20.01 -34.72 -7.67
C HIS A 158 19.46 -35.09 -9.04
N LEU A 159 19.62 -34.21 -10.05
CA LEU A 159 19.22 -34.48 -11.44
C LEU A 159 20.44 -34.82 -12.30
N SER A 160 20.29 -35.74 -13.25
CA SER A 160 21.28 -35.91 -14.31
C SER A 160 21.20 -34.74 -15.31
N MET A 161 22.26 -34.53 -16.10
CA MET A 161 22.29 -33.49 -17.14
C MET A 161 21.10 -33.61 -18.10
N ILE A 162 20.77 -34.83 -18.53
CA ILE A 162 19.67 -35.09 -19.46
C ILE A 162 18.30 -34.84 -18.81
N GLN A 163 18.15 -35.19 -17.53
CA GLN A 163 16.94 -34.93 -16.75
C GLN A 163 16.72 -33.42 -16.54
N ALA A 164 17.77 -32.69 -16.16
CA ALA A 164 17.72 -31.24 -16.05
C ALA A 164 17.44 -30.59 -17.41
N THR A 165 17.98 -31.14 -18.50
CA THR A 165 17.73 -30.67 -19.88
C THR A 165 16.27 -30.88 -20.31
N LEU A 166 15.62 -32.00 -19.97
CA LEU A 166 14.20 -32.20 -20.27
C LEU A 166 13.33 -31.15 -19.55
N LEU A 167 13.59 -30.90 -18.27
CA LEU A 167 12.86 -29.87 -17.52
C LEU A 167 13.10 -28.47 -18.11
N LEU A 168 14.31 -28.19 -18.60
CA LEU A 168 14.62 -26.92 -19.26
C LEU A 168 13.86 -26.78 -20.59
N LEU A 169 13.81 -27.85 -21.38
CA LEU A 169 13.04 -27.93 -22.63
C LEU A 169 11.57 -27.62 -22.39
N GLY A 170 10.97 -28.16 -21.32
CA GLY A 170 9.58 -27.87 -20.96
C GLY A 170 9.32 -26.39 -20.67
N ILE A 171 10.20 -25.75 -19.89
CA ILE A 171 10.09 -24.30 -19.64
C ILE A 171 10.28 -23.51 -20.95
N TYR A 172 11.27 -23.87 -21.77
CA TYR A 172 11.59 -23.12 -22.99
C TYR A 172 10.54 -23.25 -24.09
N GLU A 173 9.83 -24.37 -24.20
CA GLU A 173 8.74 -24.56 -25.16
C GLU A 173 7.66 -23.50 -24.96
N ASP A 174 7.12 -23.40 -23.74
CA ASP A 174 5.97 -22.58 -23.42
C ASP A 174 6.29 -21.10 -23.11
N THR A 175 7.55 -20.82 -22.80
CA THR A 175 8.04 -19.44 -22.63
C THR A 175 8.68 -18.86 -23.89
N GLY A 176 8.81 -19.64 -24.96
CA GLY A 176 9.54 -19.24 -26.16
C GLY A 176 10.99 -18.89 -25.86
N ALA A 177 11.68 -19.78 -25.14
CA ALA A 177 13.00 -19.53 -24.56
C ALA A 177 13.05 -18.21 -23.76
N LEU A 178 12.05 -18.01 -22.89
CA LEU A 178 11.89 -16.85 -22.00
C LEU A 178 11.55 -15.51 -22.69
N THR A 179 11.20 -15.52 -23.97
CA THR A 179 10.92 -14.29 -24.73
C THR A 179 9.44 -13.91 -24.80
N TYR A 180 8.53 -14.85 -24.49
CA TYR A 180 7.10 -14.57 -24.51
C TYR A 180 6.68 -13.69 -23.33
N SER A 181 5.66 -12.86 -23.51
CA SER A 181 5.15 -11.95 -22.47
C SER A 181 4.50 -12.67 -21.29
N SER A 182 4.07 -13.92 -21.47
CA SER A 182 3.56 -14.80 -20.40
C SER A 182 4.68 -15.30 -19.48
N THR A 183 5.95 -15.17 -19.91
CA THR A 183 7.11 -15.56 -19.11
C THR A 183 7.18 -14.71 -17.85
N THR A 184 7.28 -15.38 -16.70
CA THR A 184 7.38 -14.74 -15.39
C THR A 184 8.79 -14.84 -14.84
N SER A 185 9.09 -14.06 -13.80
CA SER A 185 10.36 -14.19 -13.08
C SER A 185 10.58 -15.58 -12.48
N ARG A 186 9.50 -16.36 -12.27
CA ARG A 186 9.58 -17.72 -11.73
C ARG A 186 10.16 -18.69 -12.76
N ASP A 187 9.74 -18.57 -14.02
CA ASP A 187 10.25 -19.37 -15.14
C ASP A 187 11.76 -19.13 -15.32
N VAL A 188 12.19 -17.87 -15.24
CA VAL A 188 13.62 -17.50 -15.34
C VAL A 188 14.44 -18.13 -14.21
N ARG A 189 13.93 -18.13 -12.96
CA ARG A 189 14.63 -18.74 -11.83
C ARG A 189 14.68 -20.26 -11.92
N ALA A 190 13.59 -20.89 -12.35
CA ALA A 190 13.54 -22.33 -12.57
C ALA A 190 14.52 -22.75 -13.68
N ALA A 191 14.55 -22.02 -14.81
CA ALA A 191 15.52 -22.25 -15.87
C ALA A 191 16.97 -22.05 -15.40
N ALA A 192 17.24 -20.98 -14.64
CA ALA A 192 18.57 -20.72 -14.09
C ALA A 192 19.04 -21.85 -13.17
N TYR A 193 18.16 -22.34 -12.30
CA TYR A 193 18.46 -23.49 -11.43
C TYR A 193 18.77 -24.77 -12.21
N LEU A 194 18.01 -25.06 -13.28
CA LEU A 194 18.29 -26.22 -14.12
C LEU A 194 19.62 -26.11 -14.86
N LEU A 195 19.99 -24.90 -15.29
CA LEU A 195 21.30 -24.62 -15.88
C LEU A 195 22.44 -24.77 -14.84
N GLU A 196 22.22 -24.36 -13.59
CA GLU A 196 23.15 -24.59 -12.48
C GLU A 196 23.36 -26.09 -12.22
N LEU A 197 22.32 -26.91 -12.39
CA LEU A 197 22.40 -28.37 -12.34
C LEU A 197 23.01 -29.02 -13.60
N GLY A 198 23.44 -28.21 -14.58
CA GLY A 198 24.15 -28.66 -15.77
C GLY A 198 23.28 -29.01 -16.97
N ALA A 199 22.03 -28.53 -17.04
CA ALA A 199 21.20 -28.68 -18.24
C ALA A 199 21.91 -28.15 -19.50
N SER A 200 21.79 -28.86 -20.62
CA SER A 200 22.49 -28.57 -21.87
C SER A 200 21.66 -27.71 -22.82
N LEU A 201 22.09 -26.46 -23.02
CA LEU A 201 21.50 -25.56 -24.01
C LEU A 201 21.68 -26.06 -25.45
N GLN A 202 22.78 -26.77 -25.75
CA GLN A 202 23.01 -27.31 -27.08
C GLN A 202 21.94 -28.34 -27.44
N ILE A 203 21.68 -29.28 -26.52
CA ILE A 203 20.62 -30.28 -26.70
C ILE A 203 19.27 -29.56 -26.79
N ALA A 204 19.01 -28.55 -25.95
CA ALA A 204 17.75 -27.82 -25.99
C ALA A 204 17.50 -27.19 -27.38
N VAL A 205 18.50 -26.54 -27.98
CA VAL A 205 18.40 -25.92 -29.31
C VAL A 205 18.09 -26.95 -30.41
N ASP A 206 18.71 -28.13 -30.36
CA ASP A 206 18.53 -29.17 -31.37
C ASP A 206 17.09 -29.69 -31.46
N PHE A 207 16.30 -29.57 -30.38
CA PHE A 207 14.91 -30.06 -30.31
C PHE A 207 13.83 -28.98 -30.33
N LEU A 208 14.12 -27.74 -29.92
CA LEU A 208 13.13 -26.64 -29.90
C LEU A 208 12.84 -26.07 -31.31
N ASN A 209 13.82 -26.08 -32.22
CA ASN A 209 13.70 -25.43 -33.53
C ASN A 209 13.97 -26.40 -34.70
N PRO A 210 13.07 -27.36 -34.99
CA PRO A 210 13.31 -28.32 -36.06
C PRO A 210 13.32 -27.64 -37.45
N PRO A 211 14.09 -28.20 -38.40
CA PRO A 211 13.94 -27.88 -39.81
C PRO A 211 12.58 -28.37 -40.33
N LEU A 212 11.97 -27.62 -41.25
CA LEU A 212 10.73 -28.04 -41.89
C LEU A 212 10.93 -29.34 -42.68
N SER A 213 9.98 -30.28 -42.55
CA SER A 213 9.95 -31.46 -43.42
C SER A 213 9.74 -31.05 -44.89
N PRO A 214 10.06 -31.92 -45.88
CA PRO A 214 9.81 -31.61 -47.28
C PRO A 214 8.34 -31.24 -47.57
N ASP A 215 7.38 -31.87 -46.90
CA ASP A 215 5.95 -31.59 -47.05
C ASP A 215 5.57 -30.26 -46.39
N GLN A 216 6.05 -30.01 -45.18
CA GLN A 216 5.90 -28.71 -44.52
C GLN A 216 6.52 -27.57 -45.33
N ARG A 217 7.69 -27.79 -45.96
CA ARG A 217 8.35 -26.80 -46.81
C ARG A 217 7.50 -26.45 -48.03
N ARG A 218 6.88 -27.44 -48.69
CA ARG A 218 5.95 -27.18 -49.80
C ARG A 218 4.76 -26.32 -49.38
N VAL A 219 4.14 -26.64 -48.25
CA VAL A 219 3.01 -25.85 -47.71
C VAL A 219 3.51 -24.46 -47.28
N TYR A 220 4.69 -24.35 -46.69
CA TYR A 220 5.30 -23.09 -46.28
C TYR A 220 5.53 -22.15 -47.47
N GLU A 221 6.09 -22.64 -48.56
CA GLU A 221 6.30 -21.86 -49.80
C GLU A 221 4.97 -21.37 -50.38
N SER A 222 3.93 -22.19 -50.33
CA SER A 222 2.55 -21.81 -50.70
C SER A 222 1.97 -20.72 -49.78
N LEU A 223 2.21 -20.82 -48.47
CA LEU A 223 1.79 -19.80 -47.51
C LEU A 223 2.53 -18.47 -47.69
N VAL A 224 3.85 -18.50 -47.95
CA VAL A 224 4.63 -17.29 -48.22
C VAL A 224 4.16 -16.60 -49.50
N SER A 225 3.88 -17.36 -50.55
CA SER A 225 3.42 -16.80 -51.83
C SER A 225 1.99 -16.25 -51.80
N SER A 226 1.13 -16.78 -50.92
CA SER A 226 -0.25 -16.33 -50.75
C SER A 226 -0.43 -15.25 -49.67
N ALA A 227 0.62 -14.93 -48.91
CA ALA A 227 0.57 -13.97 -47.82
C ALA A 227 0.24 -12.56 -48.34
N GLN A 228 -0.80 -11.96 -47.80
CA GLN A 228 -1.23 -10.59 -48.09
C GLN A 228 -1.24 -9.76 -46.81
N THR A 229 -0.68 -8.55 -46.89
CA THR A 229 -0.65 -7.61 -45.76
C THR A 229 -1.78 -6.60 -45.89
N TYR A 230 -2.50 -6.39 -44.80
CA TYR A 230 -3.61 -5.45 -44.67
C TYR A 230 -3.30 -4.46 -43.55
N GLU A 231 -3.55 -3.18 -43.81
CA GLU A 231 -3.48 -2.16 -42.75
C GLU A 231 -4.88 -1.86 -42.22
N ILE A 232 -5.12 -2.21 -40.96
CA ILE A 232 -6.40 -1.99 -40.28
C ILE A 232 -6.13 -1.18 -39.02
N ALA A 233 -6.73 0.01 -38.92
CA ALA A 233 -6.53 0.95 -37.81
C ALA A 233 -5.05 1.24 -37.48
N GLY A 234 -4.19 1.24 -38.52
CA GLY A 234 -2.74 1.46 -38.46
C GLY A 234 -1.92 0.24 -38.00
N ARG A 235 -2.53 -0.96 -37.93
CA ARG A 235 -1.85 -2.23 -37.63
C ARG A 235 -1.66 -3.07 -38.88
N ARG A 236 -0.51 -3.72 -39.00
CA ARG A 236 -0.16 -4.63 -40.10
C ARG A 236 -0.63 -6.04 -39.81
N ILE A 237 -1.66 -6.49 -40.52
CA ILE A 237 -2.25 -7.81 -40.37
C ILE A 237 -1.95 -8.62 -41.63
N VAL A 238 -1.32 -9.78 -41.46
CA VAL A 238 -1.03 -10.69 -42.56
C VAL A 238 -2.04 -11.82 -42.58
N ILE A 239 -2.57 -12.12 -43.76
CA ILE A 239 -3.43 -13.29 -44.00
C ILE A 239 -2.79 -14.14 -45.09
N ALA A 240 -2.59 -15.43 -44.83
CA ALA A 240 -1.99 -16.38 -45.76
C ALA A 240 -2.87 -17.62 -45.91
N GLY A 241 -2.90 -18.22 -47.10
CA GLY A 241 -3.80 -19.32 -47.44
C GLY A 241 -3.10 -20.43 -48.23
N ALA A 242 -3.19 -21.68 -47.79
CA ALA A 242 -2.59 -22.80 -48.53
C ALA A 242 -3.42 -24.07 -48.49
N ASP A 243 -3.16 -24.97 -49.44
CA ASP A 243 -3.66 -26.33 -49.40
C ASP A 243 -2.63 -27.25 -48.73
N ALA A 244 -3.06 -27.99 -47.71
CA ALA A 244 -2.24 -28.97 -47.00
C ALA A 244 -2.96 -30.32 -46.85
N THR A 245 -3.87 -30.67 -47.76
CA THR A 245 -4.39 -32.04 -47.87
C THR A 245 -3.23 -33.04 -47.96
N GLY A 246 -3.27 -34.09 -47.14
CA GLY A 246 -2.18 -35.06 -47.02
C GLY A 246 -1.00 -34.67 -46.12
N LEU A 247 -1.00 -33.48 -45.49
CA LEU A 247 -0.02 -33.15 -44.46
C LEU A 247 -0.40 -33.82 -43.13
N SER A 248 0.44 -34.75 -42.66
CA SER A 248 0.24 -35.43 -41.37
C SER A 248 0.82 -34.69 -40.17
N GLU A 249 1.69 -33.70 -40.40
CA GLU A 249 2.39 -32.91 -39.38
C GLU A 249 1.61 -31.62 -39.01
N GLU A 250 1.99 -30.99 -37.90
CA GLU A 250 1.30 -29.80 -37.38
C GLU A 250 1.55 -28.52 -38.20
N ILE A 251 0.51 -27.69 -38.32
CA ILE A 251 0.51 -26.41 -39.07
C ILE A 251 1.05 -25.25 -38.22
N SER A 252 0.98 -25.36 -36.89
CA SER A 252 1.41 -24.31 -35.96
C SER A 252 2.87 -23.88 -36.15
N THR A 253 3.75 -24.83 -36.51
CA THR A 253 5.16 -24.57 -36.81
C THR A 253 5.34 -23.68 -38.05
N LEU A 254 4.48 -23.85 -39.06
CA LEU A 254 4.46 -23.03 -40.28
C LEU A 254 4.03 -21.60 -39.96
N ALA A 255 2.99 -21.44 -39.14
CA ALA A 255 2.52 -20.14 -38.69
C ALA A 255 3.59 -19.39 -37.88
N HIS A 256 4.33 -20.10 -37.01
CA HIS A 256 5.43 -19.52 -36.24
C HIS A 256 6.55 -19.01 -37.15
N LYS A 257 7.06 -19.84 -38.08
CA LYS A 257 8.12 -19.43 -39.01
C LYS A 257 7.67 -18.29 -39.94
N LEU A 258 6.42 -18.30 -40.37
CA LEU A 258 5.87 -17.25 -41.24
C LEU A 258 5.73 -15.91 -40.51
N ARG A 259 5.33 -15.94 -39.24
CA ARG A 259 5.30 -14.76 -38.36
C ARG A 259 6.69 -14.18 -38.21
N ASP A 260 7.69 -15.00 -37.91
CA ASP A 260 9.07 -14.54 -37.73
C ASP A 260 9.68 -13.97 -39.01
N LEU A 261 9.27 -14.50 -40.18
CA LEU A 261 9.70 -14.01 -41.49
C LEU A 261 9.07 -12.65 -41.84
N LEU A 262 7.78 -12.46 -41.57
CA LEU A 262 7.00 -11.29 -42.04
C LEU A 262 6.82 -10.19 -40.99
N ASP A 263 7.06 -10.50 -39.72
CA ASP A 263 6.94 -9.60 -38.56
C ASP A 263 5.63 -8.76 -38.52
N PRO A 264 4.44 -9.39 -38.56
CA PRO A 264 3.18 -8.66 -38.51
C PRO A 264 2.70 -8.38 -37.07
N ASP A 265 1.79 -7.41 -36.90
CA ASP A 265 1.06 -7.20 -35.64
C ASP A 265 0.12 -8.39 -35.36
N ALA A 266 -0.48 -8.95 -36.41
CA ALA A 266 -1.22 -10.22 -36.34
C ALA A 266 -1.09 -11.03 -37.64
N LEU A 267 -1.05 -12.36 -37.51
CA LEU A 267 -0.98 -13.33 -38.59
C LEU A 267 -2.19 -14.28 -38.53
N PHE A 268 -2.87 -14.47 -39.65
CA PHE A 268 -3.91 -15.47 -39.83
C PHE A 268 -3.52 -16.42 -40.97
N VAL A 269 -3.36 -17.69 -40.64
CA VAL A 269 -3.01 -18.76 -41.60
C VAL A 269 -4.24 -19.63 -41.81
N LEU A 270 -4.72 -19.72 -43.04
CA LEU A 270 -5.87 -20.52 -43.45
C LEU A 270 -5.37 -21.72 -44.27
N VAL A 271 -5.56 -22.92 -43.76
CA VAL A 271 -5.03 -24.13 -44.41
C VAL A 271 -6.15 -25.12 -44.67
N ARG A 272 -6.31 -25.55 -45.92
CA ARG A 272 -7.22 -26.64 -46.28
C ARG A 272 -6.62 -27.99 -45.90
N THR A 273 -7.38 -28.81 -45.19
CA THR A 273 -7.02 -30.15 -44.74
C THR A 273 -8.16 -31.13 -45.04
N ASP A 274 -7.92 -32.43 -44.84
CA ASP A 274 -8.93 -33.47 -45.06
C ASP A 274 -10.16 -33.31 -44.14
N ASP A 275 -10.00 -32.64 -42.99
CA ASP A 275 -11.07 -32.37 -42.02
C ASP A 275 -11.83 -31.03 -42.26
N GLY A 276 -11.47 -30.28 -43.31
CA GLY A 276 -11.96 -28.91 -43.56
C GLY A 276 -10.85 -27.84 -43.50
N VAL A 277 -11.22 -26.58 -43.27
CA VAL A 277 -10.26 -25.46 -43.22
C VAL A 277 -9.84 -25.20 -41.78
N ARG A 278 -8.52 -25.31 -41.51
CA ARG A 278 -7.91 -24.93 -40.24
C ARG A 278 -7.42 -23.49 -40.31
N MET A 279 -7.87 -22.68 -39.37
CA MET A 279 -7.35 -21.34 -39.12
C MET A 279 -6.36 -21.40 -37.95
N VAL A 280 -5.17 -20.85 -38.12
CA VAL A 280 -4.21 -20.59 -37.05
C VAL A 280 -3.95 -19.10 -36.99
N ALA A 281 -4.22 -18.49 -35.84
CA ALA A 281 -4.04 -17.06 -35.62
C ALA A 281 -2.98 -16.79 -34.55
N ARG A 282 -2.15 -15.77 -34.79
CA ARG A 282 -1.09 -15.31 -33.88
C ARG A 282 -1.09 -13.79 -33.82
N SER A 283 -0.98 -13.22 -32.63
CA SER A 283 -0.78 -11.77 -32.42
C SER A 283 0.56 -11.53 -31.74
N THR A 284 1.25 -10.47 -32.17
CA THR A 284 2.45 -9.96 -31.48
C THR A 284 2.11 -8.78 -30.55
N THR A 285 0.84 -8.35 -30.53
CA THR A 285 0.34 -7.20 -29.76
C THR A 285 -0.96 -7.49 -29.00
N ASP A 286 -1.15 -6.86 -27.84
CA ASP A 286 -2.38 -6.96 -27.04
C ASP A 286 -3.56 -6.14 -27.63
N GLN A 287 -3.31 -5.42 -28.72
CA GLN A 287 -4.32 -4.58 -29.38
C GLN A 287 -5.19 -5.36 -30.37
N ILE A 288 -4.83 -6.61 -30.67
CA ILE A 288 -5.55 -7.50 -31.56
C ILE A 288 -5.80 -8.81 -30.82
N ASP A 289 -7.05 -9.03 -30.41
CA ASP A 289 -7.46 -10.26 -29.73
C ASP A 289 -7.79 -11.34 -30.77
N VAL A 290 -6.82 -12.22 -31.06
CA VAL A 290 -7.00 -13.26 -32.07
C VAL A 290 -7.90 -14.41 -31.60
N ALA A 291 -8.07 -14.60 -30.29
CA ALA A 291 -9.04 -15.57 -29.75
C ALA A 291 -10.48 -15.12 -30.00
N ALA A 292 -10.78 -13.83 -29.79
CA ALA A 292 -12.09 -13.28 -30.09
C ALA A 292 -12.45 -13.39 -31.58
N VAL A 293 -11.46 -13.22 -32.46
CA VAL A 293 -11.61 -13.42 -33.91
C VAL A 293 -11.86 -14.90 -34.24
N ALA A 294 -11.03 -15.81 -33.73
CA ALA A 294 -11.18 -17.25 -33.97
C ALA A 294 -12.52 -17.80 -33.45
N ALA A 295 -13.04 -17.27 -32.35
CA ALA A 295 -14.35 -17.63 -31.80
C ALA A 295 -15.51 -17.39 -32.78
N GLN A 296 -15.41 -16.40 -33.69
CA GLN A 296 -16.41 -16.15 -34.75
C GLN A 296 -16.48 -17.28 -35.79
N PHE A 297 -15.45 -18.13 -35.83
CA PHE A 297 -15.33 -19.29 -36.70
C PHE A 297 -15.45 -20.61 -35.94
N GLY A 298 -15.95 -20.59 -34.70
CA GLY A 298 -16.07 -21.78 -33.85
C GLY A 298 -14.75 -22.26 -33.26
N GLY A 299 -13.72 -21.42 -33.27
CA GLY A 299 -12.41 -21.68 -32.67
C GLY A 299 -12.28 -21.24 -31.21
N GLY A 300 -11.08 -21.43 -30.67
CA GLY A 300 -10.72 -21.03 -29.32
C GLY A 300 -9.20 -20.85 -29.16
N GLY A 301 -8.79 -20.31 -28.02
CA GLY A 301 -7.38 -20.08 -27.69
C GLY A 301 -7.20 -18.90 -26.74
N HIS A 302 -6.02 -18.29 -26.81
CA HIS A 302 -5.62 -17.09 -26.08
C HIS A 302 -5.65 -15.86 -26.97
N ASP A 303 -5.74 -14.69 -26.35
CA ASP A 303 -5.70 -13.37 -26.99
C ASP A 303 -4.55 -13.21 -28.00
N ARG A 304 -3.43 -13.91 -27.80
CA ARG A 304 -2.26 -13.91 -28.72
C ARG A 304 -2.11 -15.14 -29.61
N ALA A 305 -2.83 -16.23 -29.35
CA ALA A 305 -2.69 -17.48 -30.09
C ALA A 305 -4.00 -18.26 -30.10
N ALA A 306 -4.60 -18.43 -31.26
CA ALA A 306 -5.87 -19.13 -31.38
C ALA A 306 -5.91 -20.05 -32.60
N ALA A 307 -6.84 -21.00 -32.59
CA ALA A 307 -7.09 -21.89 -33.71
C ALA A 307 -8.59 -22.16 -33.89
N ALA A 308 -9.02 -22.38 -35.13
CA ALA A 308 -10.38 -22.79 -35.46
C ALA A 308 -10.38 -23.89 -36.52
N LEU A 309 -11.29 -24.86 -36.41
CA LEU A 309 -11.55 -25.85 -37.45
C LEU A 309 -12.93 -25.58 -38.05
N ILE A 310 -12.94 -25.13 -39.30
CA ILE A 310 -14.15 -24.77 -40.03
C ILE A 310 -14.54 -25.96 -40.91
N ARG A 311 -15.56 -26.69 -40.48
CA ARG A 311 -16.11 -27.84 -41.20
C ARG A 311 -17.25 -27.39 -42.11
N PRO A 312 -17.21 -27.69 -43.42
CA PRO A 312 -18.36 -27.48 -44.30
C PRO A 312 -19.42 -28.58 -44.06
N ASP A 313 -20.70 -28.23 -44.25
CA ASP A 313 -21.83 -29.19 -44.14
C ASP A 313 -21.92 -30.17 -45.33
N LYS A 314 -21.16 -29.94 -46.42
CA LYS A 314 -21.04 -30.74 -47.64
C LYS A 314 -19.58 -30.77 -48.12
N GLU A 315 -19.24 -31.54 -49.16
CA GLU A 315 -17.90 -31.50 -49.77
C GLU A 315 -17.44 -30.04 -49.97
N PRO A 316 -16.27 -29.64 -49.41
CA PRO A 316 -15.83 -28.25 -49.45
C PRO A 316 -15.66 -27.80 -50.90
N PRO A 317 -16.34 -26.73 -51.35
CA PRO A 317 -16.01 -26.11 -52.62
C PRO A 317 -14.59 -25.53 -52.57
N ASP A 318 -13.88 -25.52 -53.69
CA ASP A 318 -12.55 -24.88 -53.79
C ASP A 318 -12.56 -23.40 -53.38
N SER A 319 -13.73 -22.74 -53.42
CA SER A 319 -13.94 -21.35 -52.99
C SER A 319 -13.93 -21.14 -51.47
N LEU A 320 -14.03 -22.20 -50.66
CA LEU A 320 -14.25 -22.08 -49.21
C LEU A 320 -13.13 -21.29 -48.50
N LEU A 321 -11.87 -21.45 -48.93
CA LEU A 321 -10.74 -20.67 -48.39
C LEU A 321 -10.90 -19.17 -48.65
N PHE A 322 -11.38 -18.80 -49.83
CA PHE A 322 -11.61 -17.40 -50.20
C PHE A 322 -12.79 -16.81 -49.42
N GLU A 323 -13.88 -17.55 -49.27
CA GLU A 323 -15.05 -17.12 -48.48
C GLU A 323 -14.69 -16.87 -47.01
N ILE A 324 -13.89 -17.74 -46.41
CA ILE A 324 -13.42 -17.58 -45.02
C ILE A 324 -12.51 -16.36 -44.90
N ARG A 325 -11.60 -16.16 -45.86
CA ARG A 325 -10.69 -15.00 -45.88
C ARG A 325 -11.48 -13.68 -45.98
N ASP A 326 -12.46 -13.60 -46.87
CA ASP A 326 -13.23 -12.38 -47.08
C ASP A 326 -14.09 -12.08 -45.85
N ARG A 327 -14.71 -13.10 -45.24
CA ARG A 327 -15.41 -12.95 -43.96
C ARG A 327 -14.48 -12.53 -42.82
N LEU A 328 -13.24 -13.02 -42.79
CA LEU A 328 -12.24 -12.61 -41.80
C LEU A 328 -11.92 -11.11 -41.94
N LEU A 329 -11.71 -10.63 -43.18
CA LEU A 329 -11.47 -9.22 -43.46
C LEU A 329 -12.62 -8.31 -43.03
N GLU A 330 -13.88 -8.75 -43.19
CA GLU A 330 -15.04 -7.98 -42.77
C GLU A 330 -15.12 -7.78 -41.25
N ILE A 331 -14.74 -8.79 -40.47
CA ILE A 331 -14.86 -8.73 -39.01
C ILE A 331 -13.66 -8.09 -38.32
N LEU A 332 -12.46 -8.18 -38.91
CA LEU A 332 -11.20 -7.73 -38.31
C LEU A 332 -11.25 -6.30 -37.76
N PRO A 333 -11.83 -5.28 -38.45
CA PRO A 333 -11.91 -3.91 -37.93
C PRO A 333 -12.62 -3.78 -36.57
N ARG A 334 -13.47 -4.73 -36.18
CA ARG A 334 -14.17 -4.72 -34.87
C ARG A 334 -13.28 -5.19 -33.72
N PHE A 335 -12.21 -5.93 -34.02
CA PHE A 335 -11.34 -6.57 -33.04
C PHE A 335 -9.94 -5.94 -32.97
N VAL A 336 -9.66 -4.96 -33.83
CA VAL A 336 -8.41 -4.21 -33.84
C VAL A 336 -8.61 -2.88 -33.12
N ARG A 337 -7.89 -2.66 -32.01
CA ARG A 337 -7.92 -1.38 -31.32
C ARG A 337 -7.08 -0.35 -32.09
N PRO A 338 -7.59 0.89 -32.27
CA PRO A 338 -6.86 1.94 -32.96
C PRO A 338 -5.59 2.35 -32.22
N LEU A 339 -4.58 2.81 -32.95
CA LEU A 339 -3.37 3.40 -32.37
C LEU A 339 -3.71 4.52 -31.39
N VAL A 340 -3.05 4.51 -30.24
CA VAL A 340 -3.05 5.66 -29.33
C VAL A 340 -2.31 6.79 -30.04
N THR A 341 -2.96 7.95 -30.18
CA THR A 341 -2.35 9.11 -30.83
C THR A 341 -1.74 10.07 -29.82
N VAL A 342 -0.86 10.95 -30.27
CA VAL A 342 -0.29 12.05 -29.46
C VAL A 342 -1.39 12.86 -28.77
N ALA A 343 -2.50 13.14 -29.46
CA ALA A 343 -3.65 13.87 -28.91
C ALA A 343 -4.23 13.24 -27.64
N GLN A 344 -4.17 11.91 -27.51
CA GLN A 344 -4.76 11.18 -26.39
C GLN A 344 -3.88 11.22 -25.13
N ILE A 345 -2.61 11.59 -25.26
CA ILE A 345 -1.64 11.63 -24.15
C ILE A 345 -1.06 13.01 -23.88
N MET A 346 -1.25 13.97 -24.78
CA MET A 346 -0.72 15.32 -24.61
C MET A 346 -1.43 16.09 -23.50
N SER A 347 -0.67 16.95 -22.83
CA SER A 347 -1.22 17.98 -21.95
C SER A 347 -1.58 19.21 -22.78
N ASN A 348 -2.84 19.64 -22.70
CA ASN A 348 -3.35 20.80 -23.43
C ASN A 348 -2.88 22.12 -22.81
N LYS A 349 -2.69 23.14 -23.65
CA LYS A 349 -2.32 24.51 -23.23
C LYS A 349 -1.03 24.55 -22.37
N PRO A 350 0.12 24.10 -22.91
CA PRO A 350 1.37 24.19 -22.19
C PRO A 350 1.74 25.64 -21.92
N ARG A 351 2.45 25.89 -20.84
CA ARG A 351 3.07 27.21 -20.64
C ARG A 351 4.27 27.35 -21.56
N LEU A 352 4.31 28.48 -22.26
CA LEU A 352 5.36 28.84 -23.19
C LEU A 352 6.21 29.96 -22.58
N LEU A 353 7.48 30.01 -22.92
CA LEU A 353 8.39 31.08 -22.50
C LEU A 353 8.74 31.99 -23.67
N ASP A 354 8.81 33.29 -23.39
CA ASP A 354 9.41 34.27 -24.30
C ASP A 354 10.95 34.12 -24.29
N PRO A 355 11.63 34.24 -25.44
CA PRO A 355 13.09 34.13 -25.54
C PRO A 355 13.86 35.04 -24.57
N GLU A 356 13.31 36.22 -24.26
CA GLU A 356 13.94 37.22 -23.41
C GLU A 356 13.70 36.98 -21.91
N THR A 357 12.94 35.93 -21.54
CA THR A 357 12.64 35.62 -20.14
C THR A 357 13.93 35.33 -19.36
N PRO A 358 14.23 36.04 -18.25
CA PRO A 358 15.46 35.82 -17.48
C PRO A 358 15.51 34.45 -16.78
N ALA A 359 16.69 33.85 -16.65
CA ALA A 359 16.88 32.54 -16.02
C ALA A 359 16.34 32.46 -14.58
N GLN A 360 16.46 33.54 -13.80
CA GLN A 360 15.92 33.62 -12.43
C GLN A 360 14.40 33.56 -12.42
N GLU A 361 13.74 34.17 -13.40
CA GLU A 361 12.29 34.11 -13.55
C GLU A 361 11.85 32.72 -14.00
N VAL A 362 12.57 32.12 -14.96
CA VAL A 362 12.33 30.74 -15.37
C VAL A 362 12.46 29.77 -14.20
N ALA A 363 13.49 29.91 -13.36
CA ALA A 363 13.67 29.07 -12.18
C ALA A 363 12.50 29.19 -11.19
N ARG A 364 11.99 30.42 -10.98
CA ARG A 364 10.77 30.62 -10.19
C ARG A 364 9.58 29.92 -10.83
N LEU A 365 9.42 29.99 -12.15
CA LEU A 365 8.33 29.30 -12.86
C LEU A 365 8.46 27.76 -12.78
N MET A 366 9.67 27.21 -12.89
CA MET A 366 9.96 25.79 -12.72
C MET A 366 9.65 25.31 -11.30
N GLN A 367 10.08 26.07 -10.29
CA GLN A 367 9.74 25.80 -8.90
C GLN A 367 8.24 25.94 -8.63
N ARG A 368 7.59 26.93 -9.24
CA ARG A 368 6.16 27.21 -9.10
C ARG A 368 5.31 26.07 -9.64
N TYR A 369 5.56 25.65 -10.88
CA TYR A 369 4.70 24.67 -11.56
C TYR A 369 5.21 23.23 -11.48
N GLY A 370 6.43 23.02 -10.96
CA GLY A 370 7.08 21.70 -10.93
C GLY A 370 7.39 21.16 -12.32
N TYR A 371 7.56 22.04 -13.31
CA TYR A 371 7.87 21.65 -14.68
C TYR A 371 9.37 21.46 -14.86
N GLU A 372 9.75 20.35 -15.48
CA GLU A 372 11.15 20.01 -15.76
C GLU A 372 11.70 20.72 -17.01
N GLY A 373 10.82 21.36 -17.79
CA GLY A 373 11.19 22.14 -18.96
C GLY A 373 10.03 22.93 -19.52
N PHE A 374 10.36 23.89 -20.38
CA PHE A 374 9.41 24.78 -21.04
C PHE A 374 9.79 24.95 -22.52
N PRO A 375 8.81 24.90 -23.45
CA PRO A 375 9.03 25.33 -24.82
C PRO A 375 9.29 26.84 -24.87
N VAL A 376 10.36 27.26 -25.54
CA VAL A 376 10.64 28.66 -25.82
C VAL A 376 10.08 28.98 -27.21
N VAL A 377 9.19 29.97 -27.27
CA VAL A 377 8.38 30.25 -28.46
C VAL A 377 8.49 31.73 -28.82
N LYS A 378 8.66 32.04 -30.11
CA LYS A 378 8.60 33.39 -30.65
C LYS A 378 7.67 33.41 -31.86
N ASP A 379 6.75 34.38 -31.91
CA ASP A 379 5.79 34.53 -33.00
C ASP A 379 5.00 33.24 -33.31
N GLY A 380 4.66 32.49 -32.26
CA GLY A 380 3.93 31.21 -32.35
C GLY A 380 4.77 29.99 -32.74
N ARG A 381 6.06 30.15 -33.07
CA ARG A 381 6.97 29.07 -33.46
C ARG A 381 7.92 28.65 -32.34
N VAL A 382 8.13 27.34 -32.21
CA VAL A 382 9.09 26.77 -31.26
C VAL A 382 10.53 27.08 -31.70
N LEU A 383 11.29 27.76 -30.85
CA LEU A 383 12.71 28.06 -31.06
C LEU A 383 13.63 27.06 -30.35
N GLY A 384 13.16 26.46 -29.25
CA GLY A 384 13.94 25.52 -28.45
C GLY A 384 13.19 25.03 -27.23
N LEU A 385 13.85 24.17 -26.47
CA LEU A 385 13.36 23.65 -25.20
C LEU A 385 14.31 24.06 -24.09
N LEU A 386 13.80 24.75 -23.07
CA LEU A 386 14.58 25.12 -21.90
C LEU A 386 14.37 24.09 -20.79
N THR A 387 15.44 23.41 -20.39
CA THR A 387 15.40 22.37 -19.36
C THR A 387 15.81 22.88 -17.98
N ARG A 388 15.29 22.26 -16.92
CA ARG A 388 15.63 22.59 -15.53
C ARG A 388 17.13 22.54 -15.26
N ARG A 389 17.82 21.53 -15.80
CA ARG A 389 19.27 21.36 -15.68
C ARG A 389 20.05 22.57 -16.25
N ALA A 390 19.60 23.14 -17.36
CA ALA A 390 20.26 24.32 -17.95
C ALA A 390 20.11 25.55 -17.06
N VAL A 391 18.90 25.76 -16.50
CA VAL A 391 18.60 26.87 -15.59
C VAL A 391 19.36 26.74 -14.27
N ASP A 392 19.35 25.56 -13.64
CA ASP A 392 20.04 25.32 -12.38
C ASP A 392 21.56 25.52 -12.52
N ARG A 393 22.16 25.10 -13.64
CA ARG A 393 23.58 25.38 -13.94
C ARG A 393 23.85 26.88 -14.08
N ALA A 394 23.00 27.60 -14.80
CA ALA A 394 23.16 29.04 -14.98
C ALA A 394 23.10 29.79 -13.64
N LEU A 395 22.16 29.40 -12.76
CA LEU A 395 22.04 29.97 -11.42
C LEU A 395 23.20 29.61 -10.50
N ALA A 396 23.67 28.37 -10.52
CA ALA A 396 24.81 27.93 -9.72
C ALA A 396 26.09 28.72 -10.05
N HIS A 397 26.28 29.06 -11.33
CA HIS A 397 27.39 29.89 -11.80
C HIS A 397 27.11 31.40 -11.73
N LYS A 398 25.97 31.83 -11.16
CA LYS A 398 25.54 33.24 -11.05
C LYS A 398 25.52 33.98 -12.40
N LEU A 399 25.20 33.27 -13.48
CA LEU A 399 25.11 33.85 -14.82
C LEU A 399 23.77 34.57 -14.99
N ASN A 400 23.80 35.76 -15.61
CA ASN A 400 22.60 36.53 -15.93
C ASN A 400 22.23 36.31 -17.40
N LEU A 401 21.59 35.17 -17.68
CA LEU A 401 21.26 34.72 -19.04
C LEU A 401 19.74 34.65 -19.24
N THR A 402 19.30 34.71 -20.50
CA THR A 402 17.90 34.60 -20.91
C THR A 402 17.54 33.16 -21.31
N ALA A 403 16.26 32.88 -21.45
CA ALA A 403 15.74 31.60 -21.92
C ALA A 403 16.34 31.21 -23.29
N ALA A 404 16.46 32.16 -24.21
CA ALA A 404 17.07 31.95 -25.53
C ALA A 404 18.53 31.48 -25.45
N SER A 405 19.27 31.97 -24.46
CA SER A 405 20.71 31.66 -24.29
C SER A 405 20.93 30.30 -23.62
N LEU A 406 19.93 29.77 -22.92
CA LEU A 406 20.02 28.54 -22.13
C LEU A 406 19.30 27.35 -22.75
N MET A 407 18.39 27.59 -23.69
CA MET A 407 17.60 26.54 -24.31
C MET A 407 18.45 25.64 -25.21
N ASP A 408 18.05 24.38 -25.32
CA ASP A 408 18.49 23.54 -26.43
C ASP A 408 17.75 24.03 -27.67
N ALA A 409 18.47 24.66 -28.59
CA ALA A 409 17.90 25.23 -29.81
C ALA A 409 17.43 24.12 -30.76
N GLY A 410 16.23 24.30 -31.34
CA GLY A 410 15.65 23.34 -32.26
C GLY A 410 14.14 23.53 -32.42
N SER A 411 13.60 23.06 -33.56
CA SER A 411 12.17 23.13 -33.87
C SER A 411 11.55 21.73 -33.88
N VAL A 412 11.78 20.95 -32.82
CA VAL A 412 11.29 19.57 -32.72
C VAL A 412 9.86 19.59 -32.22
N THR A 413 8.93 19.11 -33.05
CA THR A 413 7.49 19.10 -32.76
C THR A 413 6.82 17.84 -33.29
N VAL A 414 5.62 17.55 -32.80
CA VAL A 414 4.71 16.51 -33.32
C VAL A 414 3.31 17.09 -33.56
N ARG A 415 2.47 16.37 -34.30
CA ARG A 415 1.05 16.69 -34.52
C ARG A 415 0.13 15.83 -33.64
N PRO A 416 -1.10 16.26 -33.36
CA PRO A 416 -2.06 15.49 -32.55
C PRO A 416 -2.37 14.10 -33.10
N GLU A 417 -2.40 13.95 -34.41
CA GLU A 417 -2.66 12.70 -35.14
C GLU A 417 -1.46 11.76 -35.23
N ASP A 418 -0.25 12.22 -34.86
CA ASP A 418 0.95 11.39 -34.92
C ASP A 418 0.85 10.20 -33.95
N SER A 419 1.50 9.09 -34.32
CA SER A 419 1.56 7.88 -33.50
C SER A 419 2.55 8.01 -32.34
N LEU A 420 2.42 7.13 -31.33
CA LEU A 420 3.39 7.06 -30.24
C LEU A 420 4.79 6.66 -30.71
N GLU A 421 4.90 5.85 -31.77
CA GLU A 421 6.17 5.46 -32.38
C GLU A 421 6.84 6.64 -33.09
N THR A 422 6.05 7.55 -33.68
CA THR A 422 6.56 8.80 -34.27
C THR A 422 7.08 9.73 -33.18
N LEU A 423 6.31 9.91 -32.09
CA LEU A 423 6.73 10.67 -30.92
C LEU A 423 8.01 10.07 -30.29
N GLN A 424 7.96 8.76 -30.04
CA GLN A 424 9.04 7.78 -30.10
C GLN A 424 10.40 8.25 -30.63
N ALA A 425 10.48 8.15 -31.95
CA ALA A 425 11.61 8.50 -32.76
C ALA A 425 12.01 9.97 -32.56
N ARG A 426 11.04 10.90 -32.60
CA ARG A 426 11.31 12.34 -32.40
C ARG A 426 12.01 12.64 -31.07
N MET A 427 11.58 12.02 -29.96
CA MET A 427 12.22 12.17 -28.65
C MET A 427 13.63 11.58 -28.62
N THR A 428 13.85 10.48 -29.34
CA THR A 428 15.13 9.77 -29.38
C THR A 428 16.14 10.54 -30.22
N ASP A 429 15.76 10.95 -31.43
CA ASP A 429 16.61 11.64 -32.39
C ASP A 429 17.00 13.04 -31.91
N SER A 430 16.07 13.75 -31.26
CA SER A 430 16.34 15.09 -30.71
C SER A 430 17.02 15.08 -29.34
N GLY A 431 16.94 13.97 -28.62
CA GLY A 431 17.28 13.91 -27.18
C GLY A 431 16.32 14.66 -26.26
N TRP A 432 15.30 15.35 -26.79
CA TRP A 432 14.35 16.10 -25.99
C TRP A 432 13.42 15.16 -25.23
N GLY A 433 13.38 15.32 -23.90
CA GLY A 433 12.45 14.57 -23.04
C GLY A 433 11.01 15.09 -23.06
N GLN A 434 10.76 16.21 -23.74
CA GLN A 434 9.47 16.89 -23.81
C GLN A 434 9.32 17.46 -25.22
N ILE A 435 8.25 17.10 -25.92
CA ILE A 435 8.02 17.53 -27.30
C ILE A 435 6.75 18.38 -27.38
N PRO A 436 6.82 19.62 -27.86
CA PRO A 436 5.65 20.43 -28.16
C PRO A 436 4.80 19.81 -29.27
N VAL A 437 3.48 19.85 -29.09
CA VAL A 437 2.49 19.46 -30.09
C VAL A 437 1.98 20.71 -30.77
N VAL A 438 2.02 20.73 -32.10
CA VAL A 438 1.60 21.87 -32.92
C VAL A 438 0.41 21.52 -33.80
N ASP A 439 -0.44 22.50 -34.07
CA ASP A 439 -1.50 22.38 -35.07
C ASP A 439 -0.98 22.60 -36.50
N GLU A 440 -1.88 22.57 -37.50
CA GLU A 440 -1.55 22.80 -38.91
C GLU A 440 -0.93 24.18 -39.18
N SER A 441 -1.23 25.18 -38.33
CA SER A 441 -0.67 26.54 -38.43
C SER A 441 0.73 26.66 -37.82
N GLY A 442 1.19 25.62 -37.12
CA GLY A 442 2.45 25.59 -36.40
C GLY A 442 2.38 26.16 -34.98
N ALA A 443 1.18 26.49 -34.48
CA ALA A 443 0.97 27.00 -33.13
C ALA A 443 1.01 25.86 -32.12
N VAL A 444 1.64 26.09 -30.97
CA VAL A 444 1.75 25.08 -29.91
C VAL A 444 0.40 24.94 -29.19
N ILE A 445 -0.22 23.77 -29.34
CA ILE A 445 -1.52 23.41 -28.74
C ILE A 445 -1.38 22.45 -27.57
N GLY A 446 -0.27 21.71 -27.49
CA GLY A 446 -0.03 20.70 -26.48
C GLY A 446 1.45 20.48 -26.18
N ILE A 447 1.75 19.65 -25.18
CA ILE A 447 3.09 19.11 -24.93
C ILE A 447 2.98 17.66 -24.47
N VAL A 448 3.91 16.82 -24.89
CA VAL A 448 4.03 15.44 -24.40
C VAL A 448 5.38 15.25 -23.72
N THR A 449 5.38 14.67 -22.52
CA THR A 449 6.61 14.35 -21.80
C THR A 449 6.98 12.87 -21.94
N ARG A 450 8.26 12.54 -21.74
CA ARG A 450 8.74 11.15 -21.67
C ARG A 450 7.98 10.32 -20.63
N THR A 451 7.54 10.94 -19.54
CA THR A 451 6.73 10.28 -18.52
C THR A 451 5.34 9.91 -19.05
N ASP A 452 4.72 10.76 -19.86
CA ASP A 452 3.40 10.48 -20.44
C ASP A 452 3.46 9.35 -21.47
N LEU A 453 4.51 9.35 -22.30
CA LEU A 453 4.84 8.25 -23.20
C LEU A 453 5.06 6.93 -22.44
N LEU A 454 5.94 6.91 -21.43
CA LEU A 454 6.24 5.70 -20.64
C LEU A 454 5.02 5.16 -19.88
N LYS A 455 4.17 6.03 -19.33
CA LYS A 455 2.90 5.62 -18.70
C LYS A 455 1.96 4.92 -19.66
N THR A 456 2.09 5.21 -20.95
CA THR A 456 1.22 4.67 -22.01
C THR A 456 1.80 3.40 -22.62
N LEU A 457 3.14 3.30 -22.70
CA LEU A 457 3.85 2.14 -23.26
C LEU A 457 3.97 0.94 -22.31
N LEU A 458 3.94 1.12 -20.99
CA LEU A 458 4.04 0.02 -20.02
C LEU A 458 2.72 -0.79 -19.95
N PRO A 459 2.66 -2.03 -20.47
CA PRO A 459 1.52 -2.91 -20.26
C PRO A 459 1.58 -3.37 -18.80
N GLY A 460 0.48 -3.22 -18.06
CA GLY A 460 0.38 -3.72 -16.67
C GLY A 460 0.24 -2.65 -15.59
N LYS A 461 0.42 -1.35 -15.89
CA LYS A 461 -0.34 -0.33 -15.16
C LYS A 461 -1.64 -0.14 -15.90
N LYS A 462 -2.65 -0.96 -15.56
CA LYS A 462 -4.05 -0.49 -15.68
C LYS A 462 -4.01 0.99 -15.24
N ARG A 463 -4.55 1.93 -16.02
CA ARG A 463 -5.01 3.22 -15.44
C ARG A 463 -5.64 2.81 -14.13
N PRO A 464 -5.16 3.29 -12.95
CA PRO A 464 -5.59 2.72 -11.68
C PRO A 464 -7.09 2.61 -11.79
N GLU A 465 -7.62 1.38 -11.78
CA GLU A 465 -9.05 1.17 -11.71
C GLU A 465 -9.43 2.01 -10.50
N ARG A 466 -10.08 3.16 -10.77
CA ARG A 466 -10.30 4.18 -9.76
C ARG A 466 -11.16 3.50 -8.72
N ARG A 467 -10.51 3.06 -7.64
CA ARG A 467 -11.08 2.13 -6.68
C ARG A 467 -12.20 2.90 -6.02
N SER A 468 -13.44 2.56 -6.37
CA SER A 468 -14.60 3.18 -5.72
C SER A 468 -14.66 2.65 -4.29
N LEU A 469 -14.56 3.56 -3.33
CA LEU A 469 -14.74 3.29 -1.91
C LEU A 469 -16.15 3.70 -1.43
N THR A 470 -17.11 3.87 -2.35
CA THR A 470 -18.48 4.31 -2.01
C THR A 470 -19.08 3.48 -0.88
N SER A 471 -19.10 2.15 -1.00
CA SER A 471 -19.67 1.29 0.04
C SER A 471 -18.91 1.37 1.37
N LYS A 472 -17.58 1.54 1.36
CA LYS A 472 -16.82 1.74 2.60
C LYS A 472 -17.16 3.08 3.26
N LEU A 473 -17.26 4.15 2.47
CA LEU A 473 -17.61 5.49 2.95
C LEU A 473 -19.02 5.52 3.55
N GLU A 474 -19.98 4.88 2.89
CA GLU A 474 -21.38 4.79 3.35
C GLU A 474 -21.52 3.99 4.63
N ASN A 475 -20.77 2.88 4.76
CA ASN A 475 -20.79 2.06 5.97
C ASN A 475 -20.05 2.71 7.16
N ALA A 476 -19.06 3.57 6.88
CA ALA A 476 -18.22 4.19 7.89
C ALA A 476 -18.84 5.44 8.52
N LEU A 477 -19.65 6.18 7.76
CA LEU A 477 -20.27 7.42 8.23
C LEU A 477 -21.68 7.17 8.77
N PRO A 478 -22.04 7.76 9.92
CA PRO A 478 -23.42 7.81 10.37
C PRO A 478 -24.34 8.40 9.29
N PRO A 479 -25.61 7.95 9.18
CA PRO A 479 -26.54 8.41 8.14
C PRO A 479 -26.65 9.93 8.04
N GLU A 480 -26.60 10.64 9.17
CA GLU A 480 -26.72 12.11 9.19
C GLU A 480 -25.48 12.78 8.60
N ARG A 481 -24.29 12.26 8.88
CA ARG A 481 -23.04 12.79 8.33
C ARG A 481 -22.90 12.46 6.86
N LEU A 482 -23.32 11.27 6.44
CA LEU A 482 -23.38 10.91 5.03
C LEU A 482 -24.32 11.84 4.26
N ALA A 483 -25.50 12.14 4.82
CA ALA A 483 -26.45 13.08 4.24
C ALA A 483 -25.85 14.50 4.14
N LEU A 484 -25.10 14.95 5.15
CA LEU A 484 -24.38 16.22 5.12
C LEU A 484 -23.31 16.25 4.02
N VAL A 485 -22.49 15.19 3.89
CA VAL A 485 -21.48 15.08 2.82
C VAL A 485 -22.14 15.13 1.45
N ARG A 486 -23.24 14.39 1.27
CA ARG A 486 -24.01 14.39 0.02
C ARG A 486 -24.62 15.77 -0.29
N LEU A 487 -25.08 16.50 0.72
CA LEU A 487 -25.60 17.86 0.57
C LEU A 487 -24.51 18.81 0.08
N VAL A 488 -23.33 18.80 0.72
CA VAL A 488 -22.20 19.63 0.29
C VAL A 488 -21.75 19.27 -1.13
N ALA A 489 -21.69 17.97 -1.44
CA ALA A 489 -21.31 17.48 -2.76
C ALA A 489 -22.29 17.91 -3.86
N ALA A 490 -23.60 17.87 -3.59
CA ALA A 490 -24.63 18.29 -4.54
C ALA A 490 -24.56 19.80 -4.83
N GLU A 491 -24.30 20.61 -3.79
CA GLU A 491 -24.13 22.06 -3.99
C GLU A 491 -22.85 22.39 -4.77
N ALA A 492 -21.76 21.65 -4.52
CA ALA A 492 -20.52 21.80 -5.27
C ALA A 492 -20.70 21.41 -6.76
N GLU A 493 -21.40 20.30 -7.03
CA GLU A 493 -21.71 19.84 -8.39
C GLU A 493 -22.55 20.88 -9.16
N ALA A 494 -23.55 21.49 -8.51
CA ALA A 494 -24.36 22.55 -9.10
C ALA A 494 -23.53 23.77 -9.54
N GLN A 495 -22.38 24.00 -8.91
CA GLN A 495 -21.45 25.09 -9.22
C GLN A 495 -20.29 24.64 -10.12
N GLY A 496 -20.25 23.37 -10.55
CA GLY A 496 -19.16 22.81 -11.35
C GLY A 496 -17.83 22.71 -10.60
N LEU A 497 -17.88 22.64 -9.26
CA LEU A 497 -16.70 22.53 -8.39
C LEU A 497 -16.43 21.08 -8.02
N ALA A 498 -15.16 20.67 -8.10
CA ALA A 498 -14.74 19.37 -7.60
C ALA A 498 -14.46 19.45 -6.09
N VAL A 499 -14.97 18.48 -5.35
CA VAL A 499 -14.83 18.42 -3.88
C VAL A 499 -14.28 17.08 -3.43
N TYR A 500 -13.40 17.14 -2.43
CA TYR A 500 -12.62 16.01 -1.97
C TYR A 500 -12.63 15.94 -0.44
N VAL A 501 -12.68 14.72 0.10
CA VAL A 501 -12.18 14.47 1.46
C VAL A 501 -10.74 14.01 1.36
N VAL A 502 -9.86 14.52 2.21
CA VAL A 502 -8.41 14.33 2.07
C VAL A 502 -7.74 13.91 3.37
N GLY A 503 -6.57 13.28 3.25
CA GLY A 503 -5.65 13.10 4.37
C GLY A 503 -6.10 12.05 5.39
N GLY A 504 -6.08 12.43 6.67
CA GLY A 504 -6.24 11.51 7.80
C GLY A 504 -7.53 10.71 7.73
N PHE A 505 -8.66 11.32 7.36
CA PHE A 505 -9.93 10.63 7.21
C PHE A 505 -9.86 9.48 6.19
N VAL A 506 -9.25 9.72 5.02
CA VAL A 506 -9.17 8.72 3.95
C VAL A 506 -8.28 7.54 4.36
N ARG A 507 -7.15 7.84 5.02
CA ARG A 507 -6.27 6.83 5.63
C ARG A 507 -7.02 6.01 6.67
N ASP A 508 -7.70 6.68 7.60
CA ASP A 508 -8.39 6.07 8.72
C ASP A 508 -9.59 5.21 8.26
N LEU A 509 -10.30 5.66 7.21
CA LEU A 509 -11.32 4.88 6.51
C LEU A 509 -10.75 3.59 5.91
N LEU A 510 -9.58 3.66 5.28
CA LEU A 510 -8.93 2.50 4.67
C LEU A 510 -8.40 1.52 5.73
N LEU A 511 -7.97 2.01 6.90
CA LEU A 511 -7.56 1.21 8.06
C LEU A 511 -8.72 0.64 8.87
N GLY A 512 -9.98 0.94 8.50
CA GLY A 512 -11.17 0.46 9.21
C GLY A 512 -11.41 1.16 10.55
N ARG A 513 -10.86 2.36 10.75
CA ARG A 513 -10.99 3.18 11.98
C ARG A 513 -11.48 4.59 11.64
N PRO A 514 -12.64 4.76 10.98
CA PRO A 514 -13.03 6.04 10.41
C PRO A 514 -13.11 7.15 11.47
N SER A 515 -12.44 8.27 11.21
CA SER A 515 -12.61 9.49 12.01
C SER A 515 -13.93 10.16 11.65
N LEU A 516 -14.57 10.81 12.63
CA LEU A 516 -15.75 11.63 12.35
C LEU A 516 -15.38 13.05 11.91
N ASP A 517 -14.15 13.48 12.20
CA ASP A 517 -13.59 14.72 11.67
C ASP A 517 -13.03 14.50 10.27
N PHE A 518 -13.56 15.26 9.31
CA PHE A 518 -13.10 15.29 7.93
C PHE A 518 -13.08 16.72 7.41
N ASP A 519 -12.01 17.06 6.71
CA ASP A 519 -11.86 18.32 6.01
C ASP A 519 -12.30 18.14 4.55
N ILE A 520 -13.12 19.07 4.05
CA ILE A 520 -13.52 19.08 2.65
C ILE A 520 -12.64 20.08 1.89
N VAL A 521 -11.87 19.56 0.94
CA VAL A 521 -11.07 20.37 0.02
C VAL A 521 -11.84 20.60 -1.26
N VAL A 522 -11.90 21.86 -1.69
CA VAL A 522 -12.59 22.32 -2.90
C VAL A 522 -11.54 22.73 -3.92
N GLU A 523 -11.53 22.11 -5.10
CA GLU A 523 -10.73 22.59 -6.23
C GLU A 523 -11.44 23.78 -6.86
N GLY A 524 -11.24 24.95 -6.27
CA GLY A 524 -11.98 26.18 -6.56
C GLY A 524 -12.05 27.11 -5.35
N ASP A 525 -13.13 27.89 -5.24
CA ASP A 525 -13.32 28.85 -4.15
C ASP A 525 -14.22 28.26 -3.05
N ALA A 526 -13.59 27.80 -1.96
CA ALA A 526 -14.33 27.24 -0.82
C ALA A 526 -15.20 28.29 -0.09
N ILE A 527 -14.86 29.58 -0.17
CA ILE A 527 -15.63 30.65 0.47
C ILE A 527 -16.95 30.87 -0.27
N LEU A 528 -16.92 30.81 -1.61
CA LEU A 528 -18.13 30.87 -2.42
C LEU A 528 -19.05 29.68 -2.15
N LEU A 529 -18.50 28.46 -2.06
CA LEU A 529 -19.27 27.28 -1.71
C LEU A 529 -19.91 27.41 -0.32
N ALA A 530 -19.15 27.85 0.70
CA ALA A 530 -19.66 28.07 2.05
C ALA A 530 -20.79 29.10 2.10
N ARG A 531 -20.66 30.18 1.33
CA ARG A 531 -21.67 31.23 1.22
C ARG A 531 -22.96 30.71 0.57
N ALA A 532 -22.85 29.91 -0.48
CA ALA A 532 -23.99 29.30 -1.15
C ALA A 532 -24.73 28.30 -0.24
N LEU A 533 -23.98 27.44 0.45
CA LEU A 533 -24.54 26.52 1.45
C LEU A 533 -25.30 27.27 2.55
N SER A 534 -24.71 28.34 3.09
CA SER A 534 -25.36 29.18 4.10
C SER A 534 -26.61 29.89 3.59
N ALA A 535 -26.60 30.37 2.34
CA ALA A 535 -27.75 31.04 1.74
C ALA A 535 -28.92 30.11 1.45
N LYS A 536 -28.64 28.87 1.00
CA LYS A 536 -29.65 27.90 0.58
C LYS A 536 -30.20 27.07 1.73
N HIS A 537 -29.34 26.70 2.68
CA HIS A 537 -29.67 25.77 3.76
C HIS A 537 -29.70 26.43 5.15
N GLY A 538 -29.35 27.71 5.25
CA GLY A 538 -29.28 28.45 6.51
C GLY A 538 -27.94 28.27 7.24
N GLY A 539 -27.88 28.76 8.48
CA GLY A 539 -26.65 28.77 9.28
C GLY A 539 -25.81 30.02 9.07
N ARG A 540 -24.63 30.06 9.68
CA ARG A 540 -23.67 31.18 9.56
C ARG A 540 -22.38 30.64 8.96
N PHE A 541 -21.63 31.46 8.24
CA PHE A 541 -20.27 31.08 7.84
C PHE A 541 -19.27 32.15 8.26
N THR A 542 -18.06 31.72 8.60
CA THR A 542 -16.90 32.59 8.76
C THR A 542 -15.86 32.21 7.72
N SER A 543 -15.08 33.18 7.24
CA SER A 543 -14.08 32.93 6.19
C SER A 543 -12.76 33.62 6.52
N HIS A 544 -11.66 32.95 6.21
CA HIS A 544 -10.32 33.51 6.24
C HIS A 544 -9.77 33.61 4.83
N THR A 545 -9.99 34.77 4.20
CA THR A 545 -9.63 35.04 2.79
C THR A 545 -8.16 34.79 2.47
N ARG A 546 -7.25 35.12 3.40
CA ARG A 546 -5.80 34.90 3.23
C ARG A 546 -5.41 33.42 3.07
N PHE A 547 -6.17 32.49 3.65
CA PHE A 547 -5.86 31.06 3.63
C PHE A 547 -6.81 30.25 2.74
N GLY A 548 -7.80 30.91 2.14
CA GLY A 548 -8.81 30.26 1.30
C GLY A 548 -9.70 29.28 2.07
N THR A 549 -9.90 29.49 3.37
CA THR A 549 -10.71 28.61 4.22
C THR A 549 -12.01 29.27 4.65
N ALA A 550 -13.06 28.46 4.78
CA ALA A 550 -14.35 28.86 5.30
C ALA A 550 -14.89 27.80 6.26
N LYS A 551 -15.50 28.25 7.36
CA LYS A 551 -16.18 27.40 8.33
C LYS A 551 -17.67 27.68 8.24
N TRP A 552 -18.45 26.66 7.88
CA TRP A 552 -19.91 26.76 7.81
C TRP A 552 -20.53 26.14 9.05
N PHE A 553 -21.16 26.97 9.89
CA PHE A 553 -21.89 26.57 11.09
C PHE A 553 -23.29 26.11 10.69
N LEU A 554 -23.60 24.86 11.00
CA LEU A 554 -24.83 24.21 10.57
C LEU A 554 -26.04 24.74 11.37
N PRO A 555 -27.18 25.04 10.71
CA PRO A 555 -28.38 25.46 11.41
C PRO A 555 -29.03 24.28 12.17
N PRO A 556 -29.72 24.55 13.29
CA PRO A 556 -30.47 23.53 14.01
C PRO A 556 -31.52 22.88 13.11
N GLY A 557 -31.62 21.55 13.13
CA GLY A 557 -32.64 20.82 12.37
C GLY A 557 -32.37 20.67 10.87
N LEU A 558 -31.17 21.01 10.37
CA LEU A 558 -30.80 20.81 8.95
C LEU A 558 -31.04 19.37 8.47
N ILE A 559 -30.75 18.39 9.33
CA ILE A 559 -31.03 16.97 9.12
C ILE A 559 -31.68 16.47 10.41
N VAL A 560 -32.90 15.93 10.30
CA VAL A 560 -33.66 15.39 11.44
C VAL A 560 -33.19 13.96 11.69
N SER A 561 -32.66 13.68 12.89
CA SER A 561 -32.29 12.33 13.31
C SER A 561 -32.59 12.07 14.78
N GLN A 562 -32.83 10.80 15.11
CA GLN A 562 -33.14 10.30 16.44
C GLN A 562 -31.90 9.74 17.18
N THR A 563 -30.73 9.60 16.53
CA THR A 563 -29.64 8.73 17.04
C THR A 563 -28.22 9.32 17.06
N SER A 564 -27.93 10.40 16.33
CA SER A 564 -26.60 11.03 16.39
C SER A 564 -26.65 12.55 16.16
N SER A 565 -25.75 13.30 16.80
CA SER A 565 -25.66 14.76 16.63
C SER A 565 -24.74 15.12 15.46
N LEU A 566 -25.21 16.01 14.60
CA LEU A 566 -24.41 16.64 13.56
C LEU A 566 -23.26 17.45 14.17
N PRO A 567 -22.11 17.59 13.46
CA PRO A 567 -21.05 18.50 13.90
C PRO A 567 -21.57 19.94 13.96
N THR A 568 -21.01 20.77 14.84
CA THR A 568 -21.41 22.19 14.95
C THR A 568 -21.08 22.99 13.68
N PHE A 569 -20.03 22.57 12.96
CA PHE A 569 -19.59 23.21 11.73
C PHE A 569 -18.90 22.22 10.78
N VAL A 570 -18.73 22.62 9.53
CA VAL A 570 -17.91 21.96 8.50
C VAL A 570 -16.81 22.91 8.04
N ASP A 571 -15.57 22.41 7.97
CA ASP A 571 -14.45 23.15 7.42
C ASP A 571 -14.31 22.88 5.90
N LEU A 572 -14.36 23.97 5.12
CA LEU A 572 -14.24 24.00 3.67
C LEU A 572 -12.93 24.72 3.31
N ILE A 573 -12.06 24.05 2.56
CA ILE A 573 -10.69 24.50 2.30
C ILE A 573 -10.48 24.56 0.79
N SER A 574 -10.04 25.71 0.27
CA SER A 574 -9.67 25.80 -1.14
C SER A 574 -8.36 25.02 -1.36
N ALA A 575 -8.32 24.16 -2.38
CA ALA A 575 -7.11 23.47 -2.79
C ALA A 575 -6.01 24.50 -3.07
N ARG A 576 -4.84 24.28 -2.48
CA ARG A 576 -3.80 25.30 -2.44
C ARG A 576 -2.41 24.72 -2.55
N GLN A 577 -1.51 25.51 -3.11
CA GLN A 577 -0.09 25.22 -3.15
C GLN A 577 0.63 26.08 -2.11
N GLU A 578 1.63 25.50 -1.44
CA GLU A 578 2.42 26.14 -0.40
C GLU A 578 3.87 26.32 -0.88
N TYR A 579 4.43 27.51 -0.67
CA TYR A 579 5.82 27.85 -0.97
C TYR A 579 6.54 28.31 0.29
N TYR A 580 7.72 27.73 0.54
CA TYR A 580 8.58 28.08 1.67
C TYR A 580 9.73 28.95 1.18
N GLU A 581 9.82 30.20 1.64
CA GLU A 581 10.90 31.12 1.22
C GLU A 581 12.28 30.70 1.77
N HIS A 582 12.29 30.09 2.96
CA HIS A 582 13.47 29.55 3.61
C HIS A 582 13.07 28.40 4.56
N PRO A 583 14.01 27.50 4.92
CA PRO A 583 13.73 26.41 5.86
C PRO A 583 13.10 26.93 7.15
N THR A 584 12.09 26.23 7.68
CA THR A 584 11.33 26.56 8.90
C THR A 584 10.38 27.76 8.84
N ALA A 585 10.30 28.48 7.71
CA ALA A 585 9.36 29.60 7.53
C ALA A 585 7.90 29.13 7.44
N LEU A 586 6.96 30.04 7.71
CA LEU A 586 5.55 29.81 7.36
C LEU A 586 5.37 29.88 5.84
N PRO A 587 4.54 29.00 5.24
CA PRO A 587 4.37 28.98 3.80
C PRO A 587 3.51 30.14 3.28
N THR A 588 3.79 30.58 2.05
CA THR A 588 2.90 31.43 1.27
C THR A 588 1.93 30.57 0.47
N VAL A 589 0.64 30.95 0.42
CA VAL A 589 -0.46 30.12 -0.07
C VAL A 589 -1.09 30.71 -1.33
N GLU A 590 -1.23 29.91 -2.39
CA GLU A 590 -1.98 30.25 -3.62
C GLU A 590 -2.98 29.14 -3.98
N ARG A 591 -4.03 29.46 -4.75
CA ARG A 591 -4.98 28.45 -5.25
C ARG A 591 -4.29 27.47 -6.19
N GLY A 592 -4.60 26.19 -6.06
CA GLY A 592 -4.00 25.11 -6.84
C GLY A 592 -4.97 23.96 -7.10
N SER A 593 -4.49 22.92 -7.78
CA SER A 593 -5.26 21.68 -7.99
C SER A 593 -5.16 20.76 -6.78
N ILE A 594 -6.05 19.76 -6.69
CA ILE A 594 -5.98 18.74 -5.63
C ILE A 594 -4.62 18.04 -5.59
N LYS A 595 -4.01 17.78 -6.76
CA LYS A 595 -2.68 17.15 -6.85
C LYS A 595 -1.60 17.99 -6.16
N LEU A 596 -1.64 19.31 -6.32
CA LEU A 596 -0.69 20.24 -5.69
C LEU A 596 -0.96 20.39 -4.18
N ASP A 597 -2.23 20.38 -3.76
CA ASP A 597 -2.59 20.35 -2.33
C ASP A 597 -2.13 19.07 -1.62
N LEU A 598 -2.17 17.94 -2.30
CA LEU A 598 -1.69 16.68 -1.75
C LEU A 598 -0.16 16.62 -1.68
N HIS A 599 0.55 17.25 -2.62
CA HIS A 599 2.02 17.27 -2.67
C HIS A 599 2.66 18.02 -1.49
N ARG A 600 2.00 19.04 -0.93
CA ARG A 600 2.54 19.81 0.21
C ARG A 600 2.42 19.11 1.57
N ARG A 601 1.77 17.94 1.63
CA ARG A 601 1.52 17.19 2.87
C ARG A 601 2.79 16.51 3.39
N ASP A 602 2.67 15.88 4.54
CA ASP A 602 3.82 15.32 5.25
C ASP A 602 4.24 13.95 4.70
N PHE A 603 3.30 13.01 4.58
CA PHE A 603 3.57 11.61 4.23
C PHE A 603 2.63 11.08 3.15
N THR A 604 3.09 10.10 2.37
CA THR A 604 2.32 9.45 1.29
C THR A 604 0.97 8.92 1.76
N ILE A 605 0.91 8.26 2.91
CA ILE A 605 -0.32 7.76 3.54
C ILE A 605 -1.35 8.86 3.84
N ASN A 606 -0.91 10.13 3.95
CA ASN A 606 -1.76 11.30 4.17
C ASN A 606 -2.03 12.09 2.87
N THR A 607 -1.64 11.56 1.71
CA THR A 607 -1.89 12.17 0.39
C THR A 607 -3.05 11.53 -0.38
N LEU A 608 -3.82 10.68 0.28
CA LEU A 608 -5.01 10.07 -0.30
C LEU A 608 -6.18 11.05 -0.29
N ALA A 609 -6.95 11.07 -1.38
CA ALA A 609 -8.15 11.89 -1.51
C ALA A 609 -9.31 11.08 -2.07
N LEU A 610 -10.52 11.33 -1.57
CA LEU A 610 -11.78 10.78 -2.09
C LEU A 610 -12.60 11.89 -2.70
N ARG A 611 -12.92 11.77 -3.98
CA ARG A 611 -13.80 12.72 -4.66
C ARG A 611 -15.26 12.49 -4.26
N LEU A 612 -16.02 13.56 -4.10
CA LEU A 612 -17.39 13.52 -3.58
C LEU A 612 -18.44 14.01 -4.59
N ASP A 613 -18.11 14.78 -5.61
CA ASP A 613 -19.10 15.35 -6.52
C ASP A 613 -19.66 14.34 -7.54
N GLY A 614 -20.97 14.40 -7.78
CA GLY A 614 -21.69 13.70 -8.85
C GLY A 614 -21.36 12.22 -9.00
N ARG A 615 -21.10 11.80 -10.24
CA ARG A 615 -20.74 10.42 -10.60
C ARG A 615 -19.40 9.95 -10.01
N HIS A 616 -18.61 10.84 -9.42
CA HIS A 616 -17.29 10.55 -8.87
C HIS A 616 -17.33 10.29 -7.35
N PHE A 617 -18.52 10.24 -6.74
CA PHE A 617 -18.69 10.02 -5.30
C PHE A 617 -18.01 8.72 -4.82
N GLY A 618 -17.00 8.86 -3.96
CA GLY A 618 -16.23 7.75 -3.40
C GLY A 618 -15.03 7.31 -4.25
N GLU A 619 -14.69 8.04 -5.31
CA GLU A 619 -13.56 7.72 -6.18
C GLU A 619 -12.22 8.07 -5.49
N LEU A 620 -11.34 7.09 -5.30
CA LEU A 620 -10.02 7.28 -4.67
C LEU A 620 -8.98 7.85 -5.65
N TYR A 621 -8.30 8.91 -5.22
CA TYR A 621 -7.18 9.55 -5.89
C TYR A 621 -5.90 9.32 -5.08
N ASP A 622 -4.93 8.64 -5.71
CA ASP A 622 -3.59 8.41 -5.17
C ASP A 622 -2.54 8.76 -6.24
N TYR A 623 -1.86 9.89 -6.05
CA TYR A 623 -0.81 10.36 -6.96
C TYR A 623 0.60 9.92 -6.55
N TRP A 624 0.78 9.50 -5.29
CA TRP A 624 2.10 9.33 -4.67
C TRP A 624 2.33 7.93 -4.08
N GLY A 625 1.41 6.99 -4.33
CA GLY A 625 1.52 5.60 -3.87
C GLY A 625 1.16 5.43 -2.40
N GLY A 626 0.36 6.34 -1.83
CA GLY A 626 -0.07 6.28 -0.44
C GLY A 626 -0.84 5.01 -0.10
N LEU A 627 -1.58 4.43 -1.05
CA LEU A 627 -2.31 3.18 -0.82
C LEU A 627 -1.36 1.99 -0.65
N ALA A 628 -0.32 1.92 -1.48
CA ALA A 628 0.67 0.85 -1.41
C ALA A 628 1.53 0.95 -0.14
N ASP A 629 1.90 2.17 0.28
CA ASP A 629 2.60 2.38 1.55
C ASP A 629 1.69 2.06 2.74
N LEU A 630 0.38 2.35 2.66
CA LEU A 630 -0.60 1.98 3.69
C LEU A 630 -0.74 0.46 3.83
N GLU A 631 -0.83 -0.27 2.72
CA GLU A 631 -0.90 -1.74 2.68
C GLU A 631 0.38 -2.40 3.22
N ARG A 632 1.54 -1.74 3.05
CA ARG A 632 2.84 -2.21 3.56
C ARG A 632 3.17 -1.71 4.98
N GLY A 633 2.34 -0.83 5.55
CA GLY A 633 2.59 -0.21 6.85
C GLY A 633 3.83 0.68 6.88
N LEU A 634 4.00 1.55 5.87
CA LEU A 634 5.17 2.43 5.74
C LEU A 634 4.84 3.91 5.95
N VAL A 635 5.71 4.61 6.68
CA VAL A 635 5.70 6.08 6.77
C VAL A 635 6.80 6.64 5.87
N ARG A 636 6.39 7.25 4.75
CA ARG A 636 7.29 7.77 3.70
C ARG A 636 7.01 9.24 3.41
N VAL A 637 8.06 10.06 3.31
CA VAL A 637 7.95 11.47 2.88
C VAL A 637 7.80 11.61 1.36
N LEU A 638 7.20 12.72 0.91
CA LEU A 638 6.92 12.96 -0.52
C LEU A 638 8.14 13.36 -1.35
N HIS A 639 9.09 14.07 -0.74
CA HIS A 639 10.31 14.53 -1.40
C HIS A 639 11.47 14.69 -0.39
N SER A 640 12.70 14.77 -0.90
CA SER A 640 13.93 14.84 -0.09
C SER A 640 13.98 16.03 0.88
N LEU A 641 13.38 17.16 0.49
CA LEU A 641 13.36 18.37 1.31
C LEU A 641 12.24 18.42 2.36
N SER A 642 11.42 17.37 2.52
CA SER A 642 10.22 17.41 3.38
C SER A 642 10.52 17.83 4.83
N PHE A 643 11.59 17.30 5.43
CA PHE A 643 12.01 17.68 6.79
C PHE A 643 12.74 19.02 6.86
N VAL A 644 13.27 19.51 5.74
CA VAL A 644 13.91 20.84 5.65
C VAL A 644 12.84 21.93 5.61
N ASP A 645 11.78 21.70 4.83
CA ASP A 645 10.62 22.58 4.76
C ASP A 645 9.91 22.65 6.11
N ASP A 646 9.69 21.49 6.74
CA ASP A 646 9.08 21.41 8.06
C ASP A 646 9.70 20.33 8.98
N PRO A 647 10.63 20.71 9.86
CA PRO A 647 11.27 19.79 10.80
C PRO A 647 10.29 19.14 11.79
N THR A 648 9.10 19.71 12.04
CA THR A 648 8.10 19.08 12.95
C THR A 648 7.62 17.73 12.42
N ARG A 649 7.74 17.50 11.10
CA ARG A 649 7.41 16.22 10.47
C ARG A 649 8.24 15.06 11.02
N MET A 650 9.43 15.29 11.57
CA MET A 650 10.21 14.22 12.21
C MET A 650 9.49 13.66 13.45
N ILE A 651 8.93 14.54 14.29
CA ILE A 651 8.14 14.14 15.46
C ILE A 651 6.83 13.45 15.03
N ARG A 652 6.18 14.00 13.99
CA ARG A 652 4.97 13.42 13.39
C ARG A 652 5.20 12.03 12.80
N ALA A 653 6.35 11.79 12.17
CA ALA A 653 6.70 10.50 11.58
C ALA A 653 6.72 9.41 12.66
N VAL A 654 7.37 9.69 13.80
CA VAL A 654 7.42 8.77 14.95
C VAL A 654 6.03 8.57 15.55
N ARG A 655 5.24 9.63 15.67
CA ARG A 655 3.85 9.51 16.13
C ARG A 655 3.03 8.59 15.21
N PHE A 656 3.13 8.72 13.89
CA PHE A 656 2.41 7.84 12.97
C PHE A 656 2.97 6.42 12.93
N GLU A 657 4.28 6.24 13.03
CA GLU A 657 4.94 4.94 13.15
C GLU A 657 4.34 4.16 14.33
N GLN A 658 4.34 4.76 15.51
CA GLN A 658 3.87 4.10 16.73
C GLN A 658 2.34 4.00 16.79
N ARG A 659 1.59 5.03 16.37
CA ARG A 659 0.12 5.01 16.41
C ARG A 659 -0.49 3.91 15.55
N PHE A 660 0.10 3.64 14.38
CA PHE A 660 -0.42 2.65 13.43
C PHE A 660 0.33 1.32 13.43
N GLY A 661 1.43 1.20 14.20
CA GLY A 661 2.31 0.03 14.15
C GLY A 661 3.03 -0.10 12.80
N PHE A 662 3.36 1.04 12.20
CA PHE A 662 4.04 1.15 10.91
C PHE A 662 5.56 1.21 11.10
N GLN A 663 6.30 1.25 10.01
CA GLN A 663 7.73 1.48 10.00
C GLN A 663 8.08 2.70 9.15
N ILE A 664 9.01 3.53 9.62
CA ILE A 664 9.54 4.62 8.81
C ILE A 664 10.44 4.03 7.72
N GLU A 665 10.19 4.41 6.46
CA GLU A 665 10.94 3.91 5.32
C GLU A 665 12.44 4.28 5.40
N ALA A 666 13.34 3.38 4.98
CA ALA A 666 14.78 3.52 5.15
C ALA A 666 15.35 4.84 4.59
N ARG A 667 14.90 5.27 3.40
CA ARG A 667 15.32 6.56 2.83
C ARG A 667 14.76 7.73 3.64
N THR A 668 13.53 7.63 4.12
CA THR A 668 12.92 8.62 5.02
C THR A 668 13.68 8.73 6.35
N LEU A 669 14.14 7.62 6.94
CA LEU A 669 15.02 7.64 8.12
C LEU A 669 16.35 8.33 7.84
N GLN A 670 16.97 8.07 6.68
CA GLN A 670 18.21 8.76 6.28
C GLN A 670 18.00 10.28 6.19
N LEU A 671 16.92 10.72 5.53
CA LEU A 671 16.59 12.15 5.40
C LEU A 671 16.30 12.80 6.76
N MET A 672 15.71 12.03 7.68
CA MET A 672 15.47 12.49 9.06
C MET A 672 16.79 12.72 9.80
N ASP A 673 17.77 11.81 9.66
CA ASP A 673 19.09 11.97 10.28
C ASP A 673 19.84 13.19 9.72
N GLU A 674 19.79 13.39 8.40
CA GLU A 674 20.37 14.55 7.71
C GLU A 674 19.74 15.88 8.16
N ALA A 675 18.42 15.90 8.39
CA ALA A 675 17.68 17.09 8.78
C ALA A 675 17.61 17.32 10.30
N ARG A 676 18.02 16.34 11.12
CA ARG A 676 17.94 16.37 12.60
C ARG A 676 18.43 17.68 13.24
N PRO A 677 19.55 18.30 12.81
CA PRO A 677 20.03 19.56 13.40
C PRO A 677 19.04 20.74 13.26
N LEU A 678 18.08 20.67 12.34
CA LEU A 678 17.08 21.72 12.14
C LEU A 678 16.03 21.78 13.25
N LEU A 679 15.89 20.73 14.08
CA LEU A 679 14.93 20.70 15.19
C LEU A 679 15.18 21.79 16.23
N ASP A 680 16.44 22.17 16.49
CA ASP A 680 16.75 23.25 17.44
C ASP A 680 16.23 24.61 16.96
N ARG A 681 16.06 24.80 15.64
CA ARG A 681 15.53 26.03 15.03
C ARG A 681 14.02 26.15 15.13
N LEU A 682 13.30 25.09 15.50
CA LEU A 682 11.85 25.13 15.65
C LEU A 682 11.43 26.00 16.84
N THR A 683 10.34 26.74 16.66
CA THR A 683 9.74 27.55 17.73
C THR A 683 9.23 26.66 18.87
N SER A 684 9.31 27.18 20.09
CA SER A 684 8.87 26.49 21.31
C SER A 684 7.44 25.99 21.24
N GLU A 685 6.53 26.78 20.66
CA GLU A 685 5.12 26.46 20.55
C GLU A 685 4.86 25.25 19.65
N ARG A 686 5.60 25.12 18.54
CA ARG A 686 5.44 24.00 17.59
C ARG A 686 5.92 22.68 18.18
N ILE A 687 7.04 22.71 18.88
CA ILE A 687 7.57 21.53 19.58
C ILE A 687 6.60 21.10 20.68
N ARG A 688 6.17 22.05 21.53
CA ARG A 688 5.19 21.76 22.59
C ARG A 688 3.89 21.21 22.02
N HIS A 689 3.41 21.75 20.90
CA HIS A 689 2.19 21.25 20.26
C HIS A 689 2.31 19.77 19.84
N GLU A 690 3.42 19.36 19.25
CA GLU A 690 3.62 17.95 18.90
C GLU A 690 3.80 17.06 20.14
N PHE A 691 4.42 17.54 21.22
CA PHE A 691 4.48 16.81 22.50
C PHE A 691 3.11 16.70 23.17
N ASP A 692 2.30 17.75 23.15
CA ASP A 692 0.92 17.70 23.66
C ASP A 692 0.12 16.62 22.91
N LEU A 693 0.29 16.53 21.58
CA LEU A 693 -0.34 15.50 20.77
C LEU A 693 0.20 14.10 21.05
N ILE A 694 1.49 13.95 21.40
CA ILE A 694 2.04 12.65 21.82
C ILE A 694 1.47 12.23 23.18
N LEU A 695 1.40 13.14 24.15
CA LEU A 695 0.89 12.85 25.49
C LEU A 695 -0.61 12.50 25.49
N ASP A 696 -1.36 12.96 24.49
CA ASP A 696 -2.76 12.57 24.29
C ASP A 696 -2.91 11.15 23.71
N GLU A 697 -1.85 10.56 23.14
CA GLU A 697 -1.92 9.21 22.58
C GLU A 697 -1.79 8.14 23.70
N PRO A 698 -2.46 6.99 23.57
CA PRO A 698 -2.36 5.91 24.56
C PRO A 698 -0.94 5.36 24.73
N ASN A 699 -0.17 5.30 23.64
CA ASN A 699 1.20 4.79 23.58
C ASN A 699 2.26 5.90 23.58
N ALA A 700 1.99 7.00 24.27
CA ALA A 700 2.94 8.10 24.46
C ALA A 700 4.36 7.64 24.91
N PRO A 701 4.52 6.67 25.83
CA PRO A 701 5.85 6.20 26.25
C PRO A 701 6.65 5.61 25.09
N ALA A 702 6.05 4.74 24.29
CA ALA A 702 6.69 4.15 23.11
C ALA A 702 7.09 5.22 22.08
N MET A 703 6.26 6.26 21.88
CA MET A 703 6.59 7.39 21.01
C MET A 703 7.80 8.17 21.51
N LEU A 704 7.86 8.48 22.81
CA LEU A 704 8.97 9.21 23.40
C LEU A 704 10.27 8.38 23.41
N SER A 705 10.19 7.07 23.68
CA SER A 705 11.32 6.13 23.51
C SER A 705 11.85 6.14 22.09
N ARG A 706 10.95 6.05 21.10
CA ARG A 706 11.36 6.09 19.70
C ARG A 706 11.99 7.42 19.30
N LEU A 707 11.52 8.56 19.82
CA LEU A 707 12.17 9.85 19.63
C LEU A 707 13.57 9.91 20.27
N ALA A 708 13.77 9.23 21.40
CA ALA A 708 15.07 9.14 22.07
C ALA A 708 16.05 8.28 21.26
N ASP A 709 15.60 7.12 20.76
CA ASP A 709 16.39 6.20 19.93
C ASP A 709 16.89 6.86 18.64
N LEU A 710 16.06 7.70 18.03
CA LEU A 710 16.41 8.48 16.83
C LEU A 710 17.20 9.77 17.16
N HIS A 711 17.55 9.97 18.43
CA HIS A 711 18.26 11.15 18.96
C HIS A 711 17.54 12.49 18.69
N LEU A 712 16.23 12.47 18.48
CA LEU A 712 15.44 13.67 18.18
C LEU A 712 15.18 14.50 19.45
N LEU A 713 14.99 13.85 20.61
CA LEU A 713 14.86 14.56 21.89
C LEU A 713 16.12 15.38 22.21
N ALA A 714 17.30 14.79 21.99
CA ALA A 714 18.59 15.45 22.18
C ALA A 714 18.80 16.63 21.20
N ALA A 715 18.28 16.51 19.97
CA ALA A 715 18.35 17.57 18.96
C ALA A 715 17.43 18.77 19.27
N ILE A 716 16.27 18.53 19.91
CA ILE A 716 15.38 19.60 20.40
C ILE A 716 16.03 20.38 21.53
N ARG A 717 16.67 19.66 22.46
CA ARG A 717 17.48 20.25 23.51
C ARG A 717 18.46 19.23 24.07
N PRO A 718 19.75 19.58 24.21
CA PRO A 718 20.68 18.79 25.00
C PRO A 718 20.14 18.70 26.44
N ASN A 719 19.93 17.49 26.94
CA ASN A 719 19.36 17.16 28.26
C ASN A 719 17.81 17.19 28.38
N LEU A 720 17.05 17.00 27.31
CA LEU A 720 15.65 16.57 27.48
C LEU A 720 15.68 15.11 27.99
N PRO A 721 15.21 14.83 29.22
CA PRO A 721 15.46 13.55 29.88
C PRO A 721 14.59 12.45 29.29
N TRP A 722 15.21 11.30 29.04
CA TRP A 722 14.50 10.07 28.74
C TRP A 722 15.32 8.87 29.21
N ASN A 723 14.69 7.96 29.93
CA ASN A 723 15.28 6.71 30.42
C ASN A 723 14.16 5.69 30.72
N GLU A 724 14.56 4.46 31.03
CA GLU A 724 13.62 3.37 31.32
C GLU A 724 12.70 3.69 32.50
N THR A 725 13.21 4.34 33.56
CA THR A 725 12.42 4.71 34.73
C THR A 725 11.28 5.68 34.39
N ILE A 726 11.56 6.69 33.55
CA ILE A 726 10.55 7.63 33.05
C ILE A 726 9.54 6.90 32.16
N CYS A 727 10.02 5.99 31.30
CA CYS A 727 9.18 5.19 30.41
C CYS A 727 8.17 4.36 31.21
N SER A 728 8.64 3.51 32.14
CA SER A 728 7.78 2.66 32.98
C SER A 728 6.79 3.49 33.81
N ARG A 729 7.23 4.63 34.36
CA ARG A 729 6.35 5.52 35.13
C ARG A 729 5.20 6.08 34.29
N LEU A 730 5.48 6.49 33.05
CA LEU A 730 4.44 6.96 32.14
C LEU A 730 3.54 5.81 31.69
N GLU A 731 4.08 4.62 31.40
CA GLU A 731 3.28 3.45 31.04
C GLU A 731 2.31 3.04 32.15
N GLU A 732 2.75 3.05 33.40
CA GLU A 732 1.95 2.60 34.54
C GLU A 732 0.91 3.65 34.98
N HIS A 733 1.24 4.94 34.88
CA HIS A 733 0.45 6.00 35.50
C HIS A 733 -0.16 7.04 34.55
N LEU A 734 0.23 7.08 33.26
CA LEU A 734 -0.42 7.94 32.25
C LEU A 734 -1.66 7.25 31.65
N SER A 735 -2.55 6.74 32.51
CA SER A 735 -3.85 6.20 32.11
C SER A 735 -4.93 7.28 32.16
N ASP A 736 -6.07 7.03 31.51
CA ASP A 736 -7.19 7.99 31.46
C ASP A 736 -7.96 8.11 32.79
N SER A 737 -7.64 7.25 33.76
CA SER A 737 -8.31 7.16 35.05
C SER A 737 -7.32 7.34 36.20
N VAL A 738 -6.98 8.58 36.49
CA VAL A 738 -6.41 8.94 37.81
C VAL A 738 -7.48 8.64 38.87
N PRO A 739 -7.14 8.10 40.05
CA PRO A 739 -8.12 7.89 41.11
C PRO A 739 -8.90 9.18 41.42
N ASN A 740 -10.21 9.16 41.19
CA ASN A 740 -11.11 10.30 41.44
C ASN A 740 -10.99 10.80 42.89
N GLU A 741 -10.66 9.90 43.81
CA GLU A 741 -10.48 10.17 45.24
C GLU A 741 -9.34 11.17 45.52
N TRP A 742 -8.34 11.26 44.64
CA TRP A 742 -7.23 12.21 44.81
C TRP A 742 -7.52 13.57 44.19
N LEU A 743 -7.77 13.60 42.88
CA LEU A 743 -7.78 14.83 42.08
C LEU A 743 -9.18 15.29 41.67
N GLY A 744 -10.21 14.45 41.90
CA GLY A 744 -11.57 14.68 41.40
C GLY A 744 -11.71 14.39 39.90
N SER A 745 -12.95 14.27 39.44
CA SER A 745 -13.24 14.05 38.02
C SER A 745 -13.01 15.32 37.19
N GLY A 746 -12.37 15.18 36.03
CA GLY A 746 -12.22 16.27 35.07
C GLY A 746 -11.32 17.45 35.53
N TRP A 747 -10.40 17.21 36.46
CA TRP A 747 -9.49 18.26 36.94
C TRP A 747 -8.60 18.83 35.81
N THR A 748 -8.18 20.09 35.97
CA THR A 748 -7.26 20.76 35.04
C THR A 748 -6.20 21.52 35.82
N LEU A 749 -5.04 21.75 35.21
CA LEU A 749 -3.96 22.54 35.80
C LEU A 749 -3.72 23.80 34.96
N GLY A 750 -4.32 24.91 35.38
CA GLY A 750 -4.20 26.18 34.64
C GLY A 750 -4.84 26.12 33.25
N GLY A 751 -5.96 25.40 33.11
CA GLY A 751 -6.64 25.17 31.84
C GLY A 751 -6.04 24.05 30.97
N LEU A 752 -4.93 23.43 31.40
CA LEU A 752 -4.38 22.26 30.72
C LEU A 752 -5.17 20.99 31.12
N PRO A 753 -5.59 20.14 30.15
CA PRO A 753 -6.27 18.88 30.44
C PRO A 753 -5.45 17.98 31.38
N SER A 754 -6.14 17.21 32.23
CA SER A 754 -5.56 16.33 33.25
C SER A 754 -4.46 15.43 32.71
N ARG A 755 -4.72 14.70 31.62
CA ARG A 755 -3.76 13.77 30.98
C ARG A 755 -2.46 14.47 30.60
N ARG A 756 -2.52 15.61 29.90
CA ARG A 756 -1.33 16.38 29.49
C ARG A 756 -0.57 16.93 30.70
N ALA A 757 -1.29 17.48 31.68
CA ALA A 757 -0.68 18.01 32.89
C ALA A 757 0.07 16.92 33.65
N LEU A 758 -0.55 15.76 33.82
CA LEU A 758 0.07 14.60 34.47
C LEU A 758 1.24 14.06 33.65
N GLY A 759 1.12 13.96 32.33
CA GLY A 759 2.19 13.51 31.44
C GLY A 759 3.46 14.36 31.57
N TYR A 760 3.34 15.69 31.56
CA TYR A 760 4.50 16.56 31.80
C TYR A 760 5.06 16.42 33.21
N LEU A 761 4.21 16.27 34.23
CA LEU A 761 4.64 16.08 35.60
C LEU A 761 5.45 14.78 35.73
N LEU A 762 4.86 13.64 35.38
CA LEU A 762 5.49 12.32 35.44
C LEU A 762 6.81 12.26 34.64
N TRP A 763 6.86 12.94 33.50
CA TRP A 763 8.06 12.99 32.66
C TRP A 763 9.20 13.80 33.29
N LEU A 764 8.92 14.95 33.91
CA LEU A 764 9.96 15.96 34.19
C LEU A 764 10.23 16.24 35.66
N PHE A 765 9.39 15.77 36.60
CA PHE A 765 9.48 16.24 37.99
C PHE A 765 10.78 15.83 38.71
N ASP A 766 11.36 14.67 38.40
CA ASP A 766 12.55 14.11 39.07
C ASP A 766 13.86 14.78 38.62
N GLN A 767 13.78 15.76 37.71
CA GLN A 767 14.94 16.49 37.23
C GLN A 767 15.39 17.58 38.20
N PRO A 768 16.70 17.85 38.29
CA PRO A 768 17.20 18.97 39.09
C PRO A 768 16.59 20.31 38.64
N LEU A 769 16.27 21.19 39.60
CA LEU A 769 15.62 22.49 39.34
C LEU A 769 16.31 23.32 38.23
N ALA A 770 17.64 23.27 38.13
CA ALA A 770 18.40 23.95 37.08
C ALA A 770 18.17 23.38 35.66
N VAL A 771 17.98 22.07 35.53
CA VAL A 771 17.62 21.40 34.27
C VAL A 771 16.17 21.72 33.94
N LEU A 772 15.28 21.53 34.90
CA LEU A 772 13.84 21.75 34.77
C LEU A 772 13.51 23.19 34.33
N ASN A 773 14.16 24.20 34.90
CA ASN A 773 13.96 25.60 34.50
C ASN A 773 14.35 25.86 33.03
N ARG A 774 15.39 25.20 32.53
CA ARG A 774 15.78 25.30 31.11
C ARG A 774 14.73 24.66 30.20
N ILE A 775 14.16 23.52 30.60
CA ILE A 775 13.08 22.84 29.85
C ILE A 775 11.81 23.68 29.84
N ILE A 776 11.39 24.19 31.01
CA ILE A 776 10.21 25.07 31.15
C ILE A 776 10.33 26.27 30.20
N ASN A 777 11.51 26.89 30.13
CA ASN A 777 11.75 28.03 29.24
C ASN A 777 11.76 27.62 27.76
N ARG A 778 12.41 26.49 27.41
CA ARG A 778 12.50 26.00 26.03
C ARG A 778 11.14 25.62 25.45
N LEU A 779 10.26 24.99 26.24
CA LEU A 779 8.93 24.58 25.82
C LEU A 779 7.86 25.67 26.07
N ARG A 780 8.23 26.76 26.77
CA ARG A 780 7.32 27.81 27.23
C ARG A 780 6.09 27.22 27.93
N LEU A 781 6.34 26.38 28.95
CA LEU A 781 5.26 25.76 29.74
C LEU A 781 4.48 26.84 30.51
N THR A 782 3.18 26.59 30.73
CA THR A 782 2.31 27.55 31.42
C THR A 782 2.76 27.78 32.86
N ALA A 783 2.52 28.97 33.40
CA ALA A 783 2.95 29.31 34.77
C ALA A 783 2.42 28.32 35.84
N PRO A 784 1.16 27.84 35.78
CA PRO A 784 0.65 26.83 36.71
C PRO A 784 1.40 25.49 36.60
N LEU A 785 1.65 24.99 35.39
CA LEU A 785 2.40 23.75 35.18
C LEU A 785 3.86 23.89 35.62
N ALA A 786 4.50 25.01 35.28
CA ALA A 786 5.86 25.31 35.70
C ALA A 786 6.00 25.38 37.24
N ARG A 787 5.02 25.97 37.93
CA ARG A 787 4.98 25.99 39.40
C ARG A 787 4.81 24.57 39.97
N ALA A 788 3.87 23.79 39.44
CA ALA A 788 3.65 22.42 39.89
C ALA A 788 4.89 21.53 39.71
N LEU A 789 5.56 21.63 38.56
CA LEU A 789 6.82 20.92 38.27
C LEU A 789 7.93 21.27 39.26
N ARG A 790 8.13 22.56 39.56
CA ARG A 790 9.16 23.00 40.53
C ARG A 790 8.87 22.50 41.93
N LEU A 791 7.61 22.54 42.35
CA LEU A 791 7.19 22.07 43.67
C LEU A 791 7.29 20.54 43.77
N ALA A 792 6.93 19.80 42.72
CA ALA A 792 7.10 18.35 42.65
C ALA A 792 8.59 17.97 42.73
N SER A 793 9.46 18.65 41.98
CA SER A 793 10.92 18.45 42.01
C SER A 793 11.51 18.73 43.39
N ALA A 794 11.10 19.83 44.04
CA ALA A 794 11.52 20.15 45.39
C ALA A 794 11.03 19.14 46.43
N LEU A 795 9.80 18.64 46.28
CA LEU A 795 9.25 17.59 47.15
C LEU A 795 10.01 16.27 46.95
N TRP A 796 10.26 15.87 45.71
CA TRP A 796 11.00 14.65 45.38
C TRP A 796 12.40 14.64 46.01
N ALA A 797 13.13 15.75 45.90
CA ALA A 797 14.45 15.88 46.51
C ALA A 797 14.42 15.83 48.05
N ASP A 798 13.29 16.20 48.66
CA ASP A 798 13.10 16.30 50.10
C ASP A 798 12.47 15.03 50.71
N LEU A 799 11.92 14.12 49.90
CA LEU A 799 11.28 12.88 50.39
C LEU A 799 12.13 12.11 51.41
N PRO A 800 13.45 11.90 51.21
CA PRO A 800 14.26 11.16 52.18
C PRO A 800 14.32 11.83 53.56
N SER A 801 14.14 13.16 53.66
CA SER A 801 14.14 13.88 54.93
C SER A 801 12.82 13.76 55.70
N LEU A 802 11.73 13.44 55.00
CA LEU A 802 10.38 13.33 55.56
C LEU A 802 10.05 11.93 56.07
N VAL A 803 10.70 10.89 55.53
CA VAL A 803 10.49 9.51 55.98
C VAL A 803 10.87 9.38 57.46
N GLY A 804 9.97 8.79 58.26
CA GLY A 804 10.13 8.65 59.71
C GLY A 804 9.72 9.88 60.53
N THR A 805 9.27 10.98 59.90
CA THR A 805 8.70 12.14 60.60
C THR A 805 7.19 11.99 60.84
N PRO A 806 6.60 12.67 61.85
CA PRO A 806 5.17 12.61 62.15
C PRO A 806 4.26 13.15 61.03
N PRO A 807 2.97 12.73 60.97
CA PRO A 807 1.99 13.22 60.02
C PRO A 807 1.85 14.75 59.95
N SER A 808 2.06 15.47 61.05
CA SER A 808 2.04 16.93 61.10
C SER A 808 3.14 17.57 60.25
N VAL A 809 4.33 16.98 60.21
CA VAL A 809 5.47 17.45 59.40
C VAL A 809 5.19 17.24 57.91
N TRP A 810 4.67 16.06 57.55
CA TRP A 810 4.22 15.77 56.20
C TRP A 810 3.12 16.74 55.74
N THR A 811 2.10 16.94 56.57
CA THR A 811 0.99 17.85 56.26
C THR A 811 1.48 19.28 56.09
N GLY A 812 2.32 19.79 57.00
CA GLY A 812 2.90 21.12 56.88
C GLY A 812 3.78 21.32 55.64
N ARG A 813 4.45 20.25 55.17
CA ARG A 813 5.28 20.29 53.96
C ARG A 813 4.47 20.24 52.68
N LEU A 814 3.40 19.44 52.66
CA LEU A 814 2.53 19.23 51.50
C LEU A 814 1.42 20.29 51.39
N ASP A 815 1.14 21.03 52.46
CA ASP A 815 0.17 22.11 52.48
C ASP A 815 0.53 23.20 51.44
N GLY A 816 -0.46 23.62 50.66
CA GLY A 816 -0.30 24.59 49.56
C GLY A 816 0.36 24.04 48.28
N LEU A 817 0.75 22.76 48.21
CA LEU A 817 1.19 22.14 46.95
C LEU A 817 -0.02 21.78 46.07
N PRO A 818 0.04 21.98 44.74
CA PRO A 818 -0.98 21.45 43.84
C PRO A 818 -1.04 19.92 43.94
N LEU A 819 -2.20 19.35 44.21
CA LEU A 819 -2.36 17.90 44.34
C LEU A 819 -1.84 17.09 43.14
N PRO A 820 -1.96 17.55 41.87
CA PRO A 820 -1.35 16.85 40.75
C PRO A 820 0.18 16.69 40.88
N ALA A 821 0.86 17.65 41.50
CA ALA A 821 2.30 17.58 41.77
C ALA A 821 2.61 16.52 42.84
N VAL A 822 1.79 16.44 43.89
CA VAL A 822 1.90 15.42 44.95
C VAL A 822 1.63 14.03 44.36
N TYR A 823 0.62 13.90 43.51
CA TYR A 823 0.28 12.63 42.84
C TYR A 823 1.40 12.13 41.93
N ALA A 824 2.01 13.02 41.13
CA ALA A 824 3.14 12.63 40.28
C ALA A 824 4.33 12.10 41.09
N VAL A 825 4.59 12.69 42.27
CA VAL A 825 5.62 12.21 43.20
C VAL A 825 5.22 10.88 43.84
N TYR A 826 3.96 10.70 44.23
CA TYR A 826 3.42 9.44 44.74
C TYR A 826 3.59 8.28 43.77
N CYS A 827 3.33 8.52 42.48
CA CYS A 827 3.52 7.53 41.41
C CYS A 827 4.96 6.99 41.32
N ALA A 828 5.96 7.75 41.78
CA ALA A 828 7.36 7.34 41.74
C ALA A 828 7.93 6.98 43.12
N ALA A 829 7.20 7.25 44.20
CA ALA A 829 7.64 6.96 45.56
C ALA A 829 7.43 5.47 45.88
N GLU A 830 8.24 4.95 46.80
CA GLU A 830 8.16 3.58 47.31
C GLU A 830 8.08 3.56 48.85
N GLY A 831 7.64 2.43 49.41
CA GLY A 831 7.59 2.21 50.87
C GLY A 831 6.77 3.26 51.64
N ASP A 832 7.30 3.69 52.79
CA ASP A 832 6.64 4.62 53.71
C ASP A 832 6.36 5.99 53.09
N ALA A 833 7.22 6.46 52.19
CA ALA A 833 7.01 7.73 51.49
C ALA A 833 5.75 7.68 50.63
N ARG A 834 5.54 6.58 49.90
CA ARG A 834 4.34 6.36 49.09
C ARG A 834 3.09 6.30 49.96
N ALA A 835 3.13 5.54 51.05
CA ALA A 835 2.02 5.41 52.00
C ALA A 835 1.64 6.76 52.61
N ASN A 836 2.62 7.55 53.06
CA ASN A 836 2.36 8.86 53.69
C ASN A 836 1.80 9.90 52.71
N LEU A 837 2.25 9.89 51.44
CA LEU A 837 1.66 10.75 50.40
C LEU A 837 0.19 10.42 50.14
N GLU A 838 -0.17 9.13 50.18
CA GLU A 838 -1.55 8.65 50.06
C GLU A 838 -2.40 9.00 51.27
N GLN A 839 -1.89 8.79 52.48
CA GLN A 839 -2.55 9.20 53.72
C GLN A 839 -2.79 10.70 53.76
N TYR A 840 -1.84 11.51 53.29
CA TYR A 840 -2.05 12.94 53.14
C TYR A 840 -3.19 13.26 52.16
N ALA A 841 -3.16 12.65 50.97
CA ALA A 841 -4.11 12.93 49.90
C ALA A 841 -5.54 12.48 50.22
N LEU A 842 -5.72 11.44 51.03
CA LEU A 842 -7.03 10.86 51.35
C LEU A 842 -7.55 11.23 52.74
N ILE A 843 -6.66 11.48 53.71
CA ILE A 843 -7.02 11.64 55.12
C ILE A 843 -6.50 12.97 55.69
N TRP A 844 -5.18 13.17 55.80
CA TRP A 844 -4.61 14.24 56.62
C TRP A 844 -5.00 15.65 56.17
N ARG A 845 -5.09 15.87 54.85
CA ARG A 845 -5.53 17.17 54.29
C ARG A 845 -6.98 17.55 54.63
N HIS A 846 -7.80 16.56 55.01
CA HIS A 846 -9.20 16.74 55.34
C HIS A 846 -9.44 16.84 56.86
N VAL A 847 -8.41 16.59 57.67
CA VAL A 847 -8.46 16.78 59.12
C VAL A 847 -8.51 18.28 59.41
N GLN A 848 -9.45 18.68 60.26
CA GLN A 848 -9.59 20.03 60.77
C GLN A 848 -9.74 19.97 62.29
N PRO A 849 -9.17 20.92 63.04
CA PRO A 849 -9.50 21.07 64.45
C PRO A 849 -10.99 21.44 64.59
N ARG A 850 -11.61 21.06 65.71
CA ARG A 850 -13.00 21.47 66.01
C ARG A 850 -13.02 22.97 66.33
N THR A 851 -11.98 23.45 66.98
CA THR A 851 -11.75 24.85 67.26
C THR A 851 -11.51 25.61 65.96
N ASP A 852 -12.44 26.49 65.61
CA ASP A 852 -12.31 27.39 64.46
C ASP A 852 -11.94 28.82 64.90
N GLY A 853 -11.84 29.72 63.92
CA GLY A 853 -11.51 31.11 64.19
C GLY A 853 -12.58 31.85 65.02
N HIS A 854 -13.84 31.39 65.02
CA HIS A 854 -14.92 31.99 65.80
C HIS A 854 -14.84 31.60 67.27
N VAL A 855 -14.46 30.35 67.56
CA VAL A 855 -14.23 29.87 68.93
C VAL A 855 -13.04 30.60 69.58
N LEU A 856 -11.96 30.85 68.84
CA LEU A 856 -10.85 31.65 69.36
C LEU A 856 -11.23 33.12 69.62
N GLN A 857 -12.21 33.64 68.89
CA GLN A 857 -12.65 35.03 68.99
C GLN A 857 -13.51 35.24 70.23
N SER A 858 -14.39 34.28 70.54
CA SER A 858 -15.21 34.30 71.74
C SER A 858 -14.39 34.11 73.02
N LEU A 859 -13.20 33.51 72.91
CA LEU A 859 -12.21 33.37 73.99
C LEU A 859 -11.28 34.59 74.16
N GLY A 860 -11.48 35.67 73.38
CA GLY A 860 -10.77 36.93 73.54
C GLY A 860 -9.37 36.99 72.92
N VAL A 861 -9.00 36.04 72.06
CA VAL A 861 -7.71 36.06 71.36
C VAL A 861 -7.76 37.12 70.23
N PRO A 862 -6.78 38.03 70.11
CA PRO A 862 -6.75 39.02 69.03
C PRO A 862 -6.39 38.35 67.68
N PRO A 863 -7.05 38.72 66.57
CA PRO A 863 -6.72 38.20 65.25
C PRO A 863 -5.30 38.61 64.84
N GLY A 864 -4.46 37.63 64.48
CA GLY A 864 -3.05 37.83 64.15
C GLY A 864 -2.25 36.52 63.99
N PRO A 865 -0.91 36.57 63.95
CA PRO A 865 -0.07 35.36 63.79
C PRO A 865 -0.29 34.30 64.88
N ALA A 866 -0.66 34.71 66.10
CA ALA A 866 -0.99 33.82 67.21
C ALA A 866 -2.20 32.92 66.90
N TYR A 867 -3.18 33.43 66.15
CA TYR A 867 -4.37 32.69 65.70
C TYR A 867 -3.99 31.50 64.83
N GLN A 868 -3.15 31.75 63.83
CA GLN A 868 -2.70 30.73 62.89
C GLN A 868 -1.81 29.70 63.57
N ASN A 869 -0.95 30.13 64.53
CA ASN A 869 -0.09 29.23 65.29
C ASN A 869 -0.91 28.30 66.21
N LEU A 870 -1.93 28.82 66.91
CA LEU A 870 -2.81 28.02 67.77
C LEU A 870 -3.58 26.97 66.95
N LEU A 871 -4.25 27.39 65.88
CA LEU A 871 -5.00 26.48 65.00
C LEU A 871 -4.09 25.42 64.38
N ARG A 872 -2.88 25.80 63.96
CA ARG A 872 -1.89 24.87 63.42
C ARG A 872 -1.41 23.87 64.48
N ARG A 873 -1.17 24.31 65.73
CA ARG A 873 -0.73 23.42 66.81
C ARG A 873 -1.82 22.42 67.19
N LEU A 874 -3.08 22.84 67.25
CA LEU A 874 -4.23 21.96 67.47
C LEU A 874 -4.40 20.95 66.33
N LEU A 875 -4.30 21.41 65.09
CA LEU A 875 -4.32 20.53 63.91
C LEU A 875 -3.19 19.49 63.97
N TYR A 876 -1.97 19.90 64.32
CA TYR A 876 -0.82 19.00 64.40
C TYR A 876 -0.96 17.97 65.51
N ALA A 877 -1.42 18.38 66.69
CA ALA A 877 -1.69 17.46 67.79
C ALA A 877 -2.75 16.41 67.42
N ARG A 878 -3.76 16.80 66.62
CA ARG A 878 -4.79 15.87 66.12
C ARG A 878 -4.25 14.91 65.05
N LEU A 879 -3.39 15.41 64.15
CA LEU A 879 -2.74 14.60 63.11
C LEU A 879 -1.75 13.59 63.68
N ASP A 880 -1.02 13.96 64.73
CA ASP A 880 -0.01 13.12 65.36
C ASP A 880 -0.61 12.15 66.41
N GLY A 881 -1.92 12.22 66.64
CA GLY A 881 -2.64 11.37 67.60
C GLY A 881 -2.44 11.77 69.08
N GLU A 882 -1.89 12.96 69.35
CA GLU A 882 -1.79 13.54 70.71
C GLU A 882 -3.18 13.93 71.26
N VAL A 883 -4.13 14.21 70.36
CA VAL A 883 -5.52 14.57 70.67
C VAL A 883 -6.45 13.72 69.81
N THR A 884 -7.28 12.91 70.45
CA THR A 884 -8.18 11.95 69.80
C THR A 884 -9.66 12.30 69.94
N ASN A 885 -10.01 13.12 70.92
CA ASN A 885 -11.38 13.55 71.19
C ASN A 885 -11.46 15.06 71.49
N ASP A 886 -12.69 15.57 71.55
CA ASP A 886 -12.94 17.01 71.69
C ASP A 886 -12.59 17.55 73.08
N GLU A 887 -12.63 16.72 74.12
CA GLU A 887 -12.26 17.11 75.49
C GLU A 887 -10.73 17.30 75.62
N GLU A 888 -9.95 16.44 74.97
CA GLU A 888 -8.50 16.57 74.86
C GLU A 888 -8.08 17.81 74.05
N GLU A 889 -8.83 18.17 72.98
CA GLU A 889 -8.56 19.39 72.21
C GLU A 889 -8.81 20.65 73.05
N GLU A 890 -9.91 20.68 73.82
CA GLU A 890 -10.24 21.81 74.69
C GLU A 890 -9.22 21.97 75.82
N ALA A 891 -8.73 20.85 76.39
CA ALA A 891 -7.69 20.87 77.41
C ALA A 891 -6.36 21.40 76.86
N LEU A 892 -5.97 20.98 75.65
CA LEU A 892 -4.77 21.47 74.98
C LEU A 892 -4.89 22.97 74.62
N LEU A 893 -6.04 23.41 74.13
CA LEU A 893 -6.31 24.82 73.84
C LEU A 893 -6.18 25.69 75.10
N LYS A 894 -6.76 25.27 76.23
CA LYS A 894 -6.64 26.01 77.51
C LYS A 894 -5.19 26.14 77.97
N ARG A 895 -4.39 25.07 77.82
CA ARG A 895 -2.95 25.10 78.14
C ARG A 895 -2.19 26.07 77.24
N LEU A 896 -2.40 26.01 75.93
CA LEU A 896 -1.73 26.90 74.97
C LEU A 896 -2.13 28.38 75.20
N LEU A 897 -3.38 28.66 75.57
CA LEU A 897 -3.83 30.00 75.92
C LEU A 897 -3.20 30.52 77.22
N SER A 898 -2.98 29.65 78.21
CA SER A 898 -2.26 30.03 79.43
C SER A 898 -0.78 30.36 79.16
N GLU A 899 -0.14 29.65 78.22
CA GLU A 899 1.25 29.88 77.80
C GLU A 899 1.42 31.15 76.95
N LEU A 900 0.34 31.64 76.34
CA LEU A 900 0.29 32.92 75.60
C LEU A 900 -0.04 34.14 76.48
N SER A 901 -0.62 33.90 77.66
CA SER A 901 -1.07 34.94 78.60
C SER A 901 -0.06 35.24 79.71
N GLY A 902 0.99 34.41 79.83
CA GLY A 902 2.17 34.62 80.68
C GLY A 902 3.37 35.04 79.86
#